data_AF-A0A8H6Y6J8-F1
#
_entry.id   AF-A0A8H6Y6J8-F1
#
_cell.length_a   1.000
_cell.length_b   1.000
_cell.length_c   1.000
_cell.angle_alpha   90.00
_cell.angle_beta   90.00
_cell.angle_gamma   90.00
#
_symmetry.space_group_name_H-M   'P 1'
#
loop_
_entity.id
_entity.type
_entity.pdbx_description
1 polymer ?
#
loop_
_entity_poly.entity_id
_entity_poly.type
_entity_poly.pdbx_seq_one_letter_code
_entity_poly.pdbx_strand_id
1 'polypeptide(L)'
;MDSPIRDHLNTNYVPTDAEIQRIRAHLIPYETELARLESLIHDLSLQRNRLKEHIDSHTALISHPRHLPQDLVERIFLECLPTRHNPVMSSTEAPLLLGRICSAWRSIAFSMPRLWASIHISEALVGYNNGQVALVDWLKRSAQLPVAISVDGGHDPAFLGLLLQFSMRWCALYISGISVENFSQIAGVNAPQLTDMQIAFGDLVDSRSEGPEILVSNLVRGMKGGRVTLAAHDLNAFVPTTPFTWDHITHLTLRPQGSWTTTVLPSDAAWRLLKGCPHLRSLQIPLQCWDHGQGPLLLPTMESLTVFDHSSQSDAMEHFLDQLIMPHLTKFHLENITSSQGVQLSRMFFEHLSERSPHISDLTLRKLSDSRTSSVIPALLLFPCLAKLNLVAWYLPSGFDNYDGWAPYGPNALELLAFLTPDKSGRTPCPALTELVTESQHFEEDILMDFLQKQLDSETGLRRFELNFRCEPPEVLPDFRHLVAGGRDVSLQYTPYTRAPKPTAWQGIEQSTSFLYNSCASCTTTTNMPADALDPKVVLKLDGYLEPNIPAIVHRHDVFRKWKDTIDQYEGGYDNFTKGYLKFGLNVGSNGEVVYREWAPNAKEAYLIGDFNEWNKSSHPMKKNDFGVWEITIPPTSSGTCAIPHDSKIKISMVIPSGGRIDRLPAWIKRVTQDLDVSPVYDARFWNPPASEQYTFKNARPPKPKDARIYEAHVGISSPEGRVGTYKEFTQNILPRIKNLGYNVIQLMAIMEHAYYASFGYQVTSFFAASSRYGTPEELKELIDTAHGLGLTVLLDIVHSHACKNVLDGINEFDGTDHLYFHEGAKGRHQLWDSRLFNYGSHEVLRFLLSNLRFYMEEYQFDGFRFDGVTSMMYVHHGIGTGFSGGYHEYFGPGADEEGVVYLMLANDAMHTLYPPVITIAEDVSGMPLLGVPVSQGGLGFDYRLSMAIPDMWIKLLKHKTDDEWDLGNIVHTLTNRRHGEKSVAYCESHDQALVGDKTLAFWLMDKEMYTNMSDLTEMTPIIARGIALHKMIRLLTHSLGGEGYLNFEGNEFGHPEWLDFPRAGNNNSFHYARRQWNVVDDQLLRYRYLNAFDGAMNHLAGKHGWLEAPQVSSFSSADPDAKTDPLPSSHQAYVSLKHESDKVIVYERAGLLFVFNFHPTNSYTDYRVGVEEPGKYAVVLTSDEKRFGGFDNVSLGGEYLTTPMEWNNRKNFLQASLCSCKDLPCSRKSRLSNFW
;
A
#
# COMPACT_ATOMS: atom_id res chain seq x y z
N MET A 1 -45.60 42.16 3.09
CA MET A 1 -46.61 43.23 2.95
C MET A 1 -45.90 44.54 2.68
N ASP A 2 -46.47 45.41 1.85
CA ASP A 2 -45.89 46.71 1.49
C ASP A 2 -45.78 47.62 2.71
N SER A 3 -44.55 47.90 3.13
CA SER A 3 -44.27 48.82 4.22
C SER A 3 -44.49 50.26 3.73
N PRO A 4 -45.36 51.06 4.38
CA PRO A 4 -45.66 52.43 3.96
C PRO A 4 -44.48 53.40 4.10
N ILE A 5 -43.35 52.94 4.62
CA ILE A 5 -42.13 53.71 4.85
C ILE A 5 -40.99 53.30 3.90
N ARG A 6 -41.25 52.33 3.02
CA ARG A 6 -40.25 51.75 2.12
C ARG A 6 -39.57 52.79 1.23
N ASP A 7 -40.32 53.79 0.80
CA ASP A 7 -39.83 54.86 -0.09
C ASP A 7 -39.02 55.94 0.66
N HIS A 8 -38.97 55.89 2.00
CA HIS A 8 -38.21 56.82 2.83
C HIS A 8 -36.91 56.23 3.38
N LEU A 9 -36.68 54.91 3.24
CA LEU A 9 -35.43 54.26 3.61
C LEU A 9 -34.29 54.80 2.71
N ASN A 10 -33.21 55.27 3.33
CA ASN A 10 -32.07 55.99 2.72
C ASN A 10 -32.31 57.47 2.36
N THR A 11 -33.32 58.10 2.95
CA THR A 11 -33.48 59.57 2.89
C THR A 11 -33.26 60.19 4.26
N ASN A 12 -32.94 61.49 4.33
CA ASN A 12 -32.86 62.25 5.59
C ASN A 12 -34.25 62.57 6.19
N TYR A 13 -35.28 61.84 5.80
CA TYR A 13 -36.64 62.05 6.26
C TYR A 13 -36.79 61.63 7.73
N VAL A 14 -37.16 62.58 8.58
CA VAL A 14 -37.44 62.34 10.00
C VAL A 14 -38.96 62.29 10.18
N PRO A 15 -39.53 61.12 10.52
CA PRO A 15 -40.98 60.99 10.67
C PRO A 15 -41.49 61.80 11.87
N THR A 16 -42.69 62.35 11.73
CA THR A 16 -43.36 63.09 12.81
C THR A 16 -43.81 62.16 13.92
N ASP A 17 -44.00 62.68 15.15
CA ASP A 17 -44.43 61.87 16.30
C ASP A 17 -45.75 61.12 16.05
N ALA A 18 -46.65 61.70 15.25
CA ALA A 18 -47.92 61.08 14.87
C ALA A 18 -47.76 59.90 13.89
N GLU A 19 -46.71 59.91 13.06
CA GLU A 19 -46.37 58.81 12.15
C GLU A 19 -45.67 57.68 12.90
N ILE A 20 -44.78 58.03 13.84
CA ILE A 20 -44.15 57.07 14.74
C ILE A 20 -45.21 56.30 15.56
N GLN A 21 -46.23 56.99 16.08
CA GLN A 21 -47.32 56.32 16.79
C GLN A 21 -48.14 55.38 15.90
N ARG A 22 -48.41 55.75 14.64
CA ARG A 22 -49.13 54.88 13.70
C ARG A 22 -48.33 53.64 13.31
N ILE A 23 -47.02 53.79 13.09
CA ILE A 23 -46.13 52.67 12.78
C ILE A 23 -46.05 51.72 13.98
N ARG A 24 -45.90 52.26 15.20
CA ARG A 24 -45.93 51.44 16.43
C ARG A 24 -47.24 50.68 16.56
N ALA A 25 -48.39 51.33 16.34
CA ALA A 25 -49.69 50.66 16.36
C ALA A 25 -49.82 49.54 15.32
N HIS A 26 -49.18 49.69 14.15
CA HIS A 26 -49.19 48.68 13.09
C HIS A 26 -48.26 47.49 13.35
N LEU A 27 -47.22 47.66 14.19
CA LEU A 27 -46.27 46.60 14.55
C LEU A 27 -46.80 45.67 15.64
N ILE A 28 -47.67 46.17 16.53
CA ILE A 28 -48.23 45.43 17.67
C ILE A 28 -48.79 44.03 17.28
N PRO A 29 -49.58 43.85 16.21
CA PRO A 29 -50.10 42.53 15.84
C PRO A 29 -49.00 41.54 15.41
N TYR A 30 -47.94 42.03 14.76
CA TYR A 30 -46.82 41.19 14.33
C TYR A 30 -45.90 40.83 15.50
N GLU A 31 -45.66 41.76 16.42
CA GLU A 31 -44.95 41.48 17.67
C GLU A 31 -45.71 40.46 18.51
N THR A 32 -47.05 40.53 18.52
CA THR A 32 -47.92 39.57 19.20
C THR A 32 -47.85 38.18 18.54
N GLU A 33 -47.88 38.10 17.21
CA GLU A 33 -47.76 36.82 16.49
C GLU A 33 -46.35 36.23 16.59
N LEU A 34 -45.31 37.06 16.60
CA LEU A 34 -43.93 36.63 16.84
C LEU A 34 -43.79 36.00 18.23
N ALA A 35 -44.31 36.65 19.27
CA ALA A 35 -44.34 36.09 20.62
C ALA A 35 -45.12 34.77 20.70
N ARG A 36 -46.22 34.64 19.94
CA ARG A 36 -46.99 33.39 19.85
C ARG A 36 -46.18 32.27 19.19
N LEU A 37 -45.46 32.56 18.10
CA LEU A 37 -44.61 31.61 17.39
C LEU A 37 -43.40 31.19 18.24
N GLU A 38 -42.79 32.13 18.96
CA GLU A 38 -41.70 31.85 19.90
C GLU A 38 -42.16 30.93 21.04
N SER A 39 -43.38 31.16 21.57
CA SER A 39 -44.00 30.27 22.56
C SER A 39 -44.24 28.87 22.00
N LEU A 40 -44.72 28.75 20.75
CA LEU A 40 -44.94 27.46 20.11
C LEU A 40 -43.63 26.69 19.85
N ILE A 41 -42.56 27.38 19.46
CA ILE A 41 -41.22 26.81 19.31
C ILE A 41 -40.69 26.31 20.66
N HIS A 42 -40.95 27.06 21.75
CA HIS A 42 -40.59 26.66 23.09
C HIS A 42 -41.31 25.36 23.51
N ASP A 43 -42.63 25.28 23.30
CA ASP A 43 -43.43 24.11 23.64
C ASP A 43 -43.04 22.86 22.82
N LEU A 44 -42.80 23.03 21.51
CA LEU A 44 -42.32 21.96 20.64
C LEU A 44 -40.91 21.51 21.02
N SER A 45 -40.04 22.43 21.44
CA SER A 45 -38.71 22.10 21.95
C SER A 45 -38.77 21.30 23.25
N LEU A 46 -39.71 21.62 24.14
CA LEU A 46 -39.99 20.84 25.34
C LEU A 46 -40.52 19.44 25.03
N GLN A 47 -41.45 19.30 24.07
CA GLN A 47 -41.93 17.99 23.63
C GLN A 47 -40.80 17.14 23.01
N ARG A 48 -39.98 17.75 22.14
CA ARG A 48 -38.80 17.09 21.56
C ARG A 48 -37.85 16.61 22.66
N ASN A 49 -37.59 17.45 23.67
CA ASN A 49 -36.69 17.09 24.77
C ASN A 49 -37.25 15.93 25.60
N ARG A 50 -38.57 15.90 25.88
CA ARG A 50 -39.22 14.76 26.57
C ARG A 50 -39.16 13.47 25.77
N LEU A 51 -39.41 13.53 24.46
CA LEU A 51 -39.28 12.37 23.57
C LEU A 51 -37.83 11.87 23.51
N LYS A 52 -36.87 12.80 23.47
CA LYS A 52 -35.45 12.50 23.51
C LYS A 52 -35.03 11.83 24.82
N GLU A 53 -35.48 12.34 25.97
CA GLU A 53 -35.28 11.69 27.26
C GLU A 53 -35.91 10.29 27.32
N HIS A 54 -37.09 10.11 26.70
CA HIS A 54 -37.73 8.80 26.62
C HIS A 54 -36.93 7.81 25.76
N ILE A 55 -36.45 8.24 24.60
CA ILE A 55 -35.57 7.45 23.72
C ILE A 55 -34.26 7.14 24.43
N ASP A 56 -33.64 8.13 25.10
CA ASP A 56 -32.36 7.96 25.79
C ASP A 56 -32.51 7.00 26.99
N SER A 57 -33.64 7.05 27.71
CA SER A 57 -33.92 6.13 28.82
C SER A 57 -34.15 4.67 28.38
N HIS A 58 -34.74 4.46 27.20
CA HIS A 58 -34.94 3.11 26.67
C HIS A 58 -33.68 2.59 25.96
N THR A 59 -32.99 3.44 25.19
CA THR A 59 -31.71 3.11 24.52
C THR A 59 -30.61 2.76 25.53
N ALA A 60 -30.64 3.42 26.70
CA ALA A 60 -29.82 3.10 27.85
C ALA A 60 -29.98 1.67 28.39
N LEU A 61 -31.19 1.08 28.31
CA LEU A 61 -31.47 -0.26 28.83
C LEU A 61 -31.02 -1.38 27.87
N ILE A 62 -30.70 -1.04 26.62
CA ILE A 62 -30.34 -1.98 25.54
C ILE A 62 -28.86 -1.88 25.13
N SER A 63 -28.09 -0.94 25.70
CA SER A 63 -26.67 -0.76 25.36
C SER A 63 -25.77 -1.78 26.08
N HIS A 64 -25.12 -2.66 25.32
CA HIS A 64 -24.23 -3.74 25.80
C HIS A 64 -23.13 -3.29 26.80
N PRO A 65 -22.53 -2.08 26.73
CA PRO A 65 -21.49 -1.67 27.68
C PRO A 65 -21.96 -1.42 29.12
N ARG A 66 -23.28 -1.26 29.38
CA ARG A 66 -23.81 -1.01 30.74
C ARG A 66 -23.96 -2.28 31.59
N HIS A 67 -23.69 -3.44 31.02
CA HIS A 67 -23.75 -4.71 31.76
C HIS A 67 -22.40 -5.12 32.37
N LEU A 68 -21.34 -4.33 32.16
CA LEU A 68 -20.04 -4.59 32.79
C LEU A 68 -19.97 -3.88 34.16
N PRO A 69 -19.74 -4.65 35.24
CA PRO A 69 -19.43 -4.10 36.55
C PRO A 69 -18.29 -3.06 36.50
N GLN A 70 -18.37 -2.04 37.35
CA GLN A 70 -17.41 -0.92 37.37
C GLN A 70 -15.96 -1.41 37.57
N ASP A 71 -15.75 -2.41 38.42
CA ASP A 71 -14.47 -3.05 38.69
C ASP A 71 -13.85 -3.72 37.46
N LEU A 72 -14.67 -4.29 36.56
CA LEU A 72 -14.21 -4.84 35.30
C LEU A 72 -13.77 -3.75 34.32
N VAL A 73 -14.52 -2.65 34.24
CA VAL A 73 -14.15 -1.50 33.39
C VAL A 73 -12.85 -0.84 33.88
N GLU A 74 -12.70 -0.69 35.20
CA GLU A 74 -11.46 -0.21 35.83
C GLU A 74 -10.27 -1.12 35.49
N ARG A 75 -10.47 -2.45 35.51
CA ARG A 75 -9.40 -3.39 35.13
C ARG A 75 -9.04 -3.32 33.66
N ILE A 76 -10.04 -3.22 32.78
CA ILE A 76 -9.84 -3.06 31.33
C ILE A 76 -9.04 -1.79 31.04
N PHE A 77 -9.36 -0.67 31.70
CA PHE A 77 -8.62 0.58 31.52
C PHE A 77 -7.15 0.46 31.92
N LEU A 78 -6.80 -0.40 32.88
CA LEU A 78 -5.40 -0.57 33.30
C LEU A 78 -4.64 -1.56 32.42
N GLU A 79 -5.27 -2.65 31.98
CA GLU A 79 -4.61 -3.72 31.21
C GLU A 79 -4.48 -3.39 29.72
N CYS A 80 -5.40 -2.59 29.18
CA CYS A 80 -5.42 -2.27 27.75
C CYS A 80 -4.65 -0.98 27.40
N LEU A 81 -4.02 -0.32 28.37
CA LEU A 81 -3.16 0.83 28.10
C LEU A 81 -1.71 0.41 27.84
N PRO A 82 -1.00 1.09 26.93
CA PRO A 82 0.38 0.75 26.61
C PRO A 82 1.24 0.84 27.89
N THR A 83 1.83 -0.28 28.32
CA THR A 83 2.57 -0.35 29.59
C THR A 83 3.95 0.32 29.56
N ARG A 84 4.42 0.77 28.38
CA ARG A 84 5.76 1.35 28.17
C ARG A 84 5.76 2.73 27.52
N HIS A 85 4.60 3.35 27.34
CA HIS A 85 4.49 4.67 26.70
C HIS A 85 3.90 5.67 27.69
N ASN A 86 4.57 6.81 27.82
CA ASN A 86 4.02 7.94 28.56
C ASN A 86 3.07 8.69 27.62
N PRO A 87 1.77 8.80 27.94
CA PRO A 87 0.77 9.37 27.03
C PRO A 87 0.97 10.87 26.85
N VAL A 88 0.73 11.36 25.64
CA VAL A 88 0.71 12.80 25.34
C VAL A 88 -0.63 13.38 25.80
N MET A 89 -0.67 14.66 26.19
CA MET A 89 -1.92 15.37 26.51
C MET A 89 -2.79 15.63 25.26
N SER A 90 -3.27 14.56 24.62
CA SER A 90 -4.12 14.60 23.44
C SER A 90 -5.51 14.04 23.72
N SER A 91 -6.51 14.63 23.09
CA SER A 91 -7.90 14.12 23.14
C SER A 91 -8.07 12.75 22.46
N THR A 92 -7.07 12.28 21.73
CA THR A 92 -7.03 10.99 21.03
C THR A 92 -6.29 9.92 21.82
N GLU A 93 -5.66 10.26 22.94
CA GLU A 93 -4.92 9.32 23.79
C GLU A 93 -5.55 9.19 25.17
N ALA A 94 -5.44 8.02 25.77
CA ALA A 94 -5.87 7.81 27.14
C ALA A 94 -4.88 8.47 28.12
N PRO A 95 -5.36 9.00 29.26
CA PRO A 95 -6.71 8.89 29.81
C PRO A 95 -7.78 9.82 29.21
N LEU A 96 -7.42 10.84 28.43
CA LEU A 96 -8.40 11.83 27.91
C LEU A 96 -9.41 11.23 26.93
N LEU A 97 -8.98 10.31 26.06
CA LEU A 97 -9.84 9.55 25.16
C LEU A 97 -10.97 8.82 25.92
N LEU A 98 -10.63 8.18 27.06
CA LEU A 98 -11.60 7.45 27.88
C LEU A 98 -12.71 8.38 28.42
N GLY A 99 -12.34 9.63 28.72
CA GLY A 99 -13.28 10.67 29.13
C GLY A 99 -14.27 11.11 28.05
N ARG A 100 -14.03 10.80 26.77
CA ARG A 100 -14.90 11.21 25.65
C ARG A 100 -15.96 10.18 25.29
N ILE A 101 -15.81 8.93 25.74
CA ILE A 101 -16.65 7.80 25.32
C ILE A 101 -18.07 7.92 25.89
N CYS A 102 -18.22 8.00 27.21
CA CYS A 102 -19.51 8.27 27.85
C CYS A 102 -19.33 8.91 29.24
N SER A 103 -20.42 9.41 29.83
CA SER A 103 -20.38 10.04 31.17
C SER A 103 -19.94 9.07 32.27
N ALA A 104 -20.32 7.79 32.20
CA ALA A 104 -19.93 6.77 33.16
C ALA A 104 -18.43 6.48 33.11
N TRP A 105 -17.88 6.27 31.90
CA TRP A 105 -16.44 6.04 31.70
C TRP A 105 -15.61 7.27 32.04
N ARG A 106 -16.13 8.48 31.76
CA ARG A 106 -15.50 9.74 32.20
C ARG A 106 -15.43 9.81 33.72
N SER A 107 -16.50 9.46 34.41
CA SER A 107 -16.52 9.42 35.87
C SER A 107 -15.48 8.44 36.41
N ILE A 108 -15.43 7.21 35.86
CA ILE A 108 -14.48 6.16 36.24
C ILE A 108 -13.03 6.59 35.97
N ALA A 109 -12.74 7.07 34.75
CA ALA A 109 -11.39 7.53 34.39
C ALA A 109 -10.92 8.71 35.24
N PHE A 110 -11.83 9.62 35.63
CA PHE A 110 -11.51 10.74 36.53
C PHE A 110 -11.32 10.31 37.98
N SER A 111 -11.95 9.21 38.42
CA SER A 111 -11.78 8.65 39.76
C SER A 111 -10.61 7.67 39.89
N MET A 112 -9.83 7.45 38.83
CA MET A 112 -8.70 6.50 38.80
C MET A 112 -7.34 7.21 38.69
N PRO A 113 -6.70 7.59 39.82
CA PRO A 113 -5.42 8.29 39.80
C PRO A 113 -4.29 7.59 39.05
N ARG A 114 -4.31 6.25 38.98
CA ARG A 114 -3.29 5.44 38.28
C ARG A 114 -3.20 5.74 36.79
N LEU A 115 -4.32 6.09 36.15
CA LEU A 115 -4.34 6.41 34.72
C LEU A 115 -3.65 7.74 34.40
N TRP A 116 -3.47 8.61 35.40
CA TRP A 116 -2.89 9.93 35.26
C TRP A 116 -1.44 9.98 35.77
N ALA A 117 -0.89 8.85 36.22
CA ALA A 117 0.42 8.75 36.85
C ALA A 117 1.59 8.74 35.85
N SER A 118 1.32 8.80 34.54
CA SER A 118 2.35 8.97 33.51
C SER A 118 1.96 10.07 32.54
N ILE A 119 2.96 10.77 32.00
CA ILE A 119 2.74 11.82 31.00
C ILE A 119 3.98 12.08 30.15
N HIS A 120 3.78 12.31 28.86
CA HIS A 120 4.78 12.84 27.94
C HIS A 120 4.43 14.28 27.55
N ILE A 121 5.44 15.13 27.60
CA ILE A 121 5.34 16.56 27.38
C ILE A 121 6.17 16.92 26.16
N SER A 122 5.49 17.16 25.05
CA SER A 122 6.09 17.61 23.80
C SER A 122 6.24 19.14 23.77
N GLU A 123 7.23 19.65 23.02
CA GLU A 123 7.48 21.07 22.78
C GLU A 123 6.24 21.89 22.39
N ALA A 124 5.33 21.30 21.59
CA ALA A 124 4.09 21.94 21.12
C ALA A 124 3.12 22.35 22.26
N LEU A 125 3.22 21.74 23.44
CA LEU A 125 2.31 21.97 24.57
C LEU A 125 2.69 23.23 25.37
N VAL A 126 3.94 23.70 25.27
CA VAL A 126 4.55 24.68 26.19
C VAL A 126 4.30 26.13 25.75
N GLY A 127 3.93 26.37 24.49
CA GLY A 127 3.73 27.72 23.93
C GLY A 127 2.43 28.44 24.31
N TYR A 128 1.53 27.82 25.08
CA TYR A 128 0.20 28.38 25.39
C TYR A 128 -0.09 28.38 26.90
N ASN A 129 -0.62 29.49 27.45
CA ASN A 129 -1.02 29.60 28.88
C ASN A 129 -1.96 28.47 29.35
N ASN A 130 -2.76 27.89 28.45
CA ASN A 130 -3.68 26.79 28.76
C ASN A 130 -2.96 25.44 29.01
N GLY A 131 -1.75 25.25 28.46
CA GLY A 131 -0.97 24.01 28.63
C GLY A 131 -0.43 23.83 30.05
N GLN A 132 -0.03 24.93 30.70
CA GLN A 132 0.41 24.92 32.10
C GLN A 132 -0.73 24.54 33.07
N VAL A 133 -1.94 25.06 32.82
CA VAL A 133 -3.14 24.72 33.61
C VAL A 133 -3.50 23.25 33.44
N ALA A 134 -3.47 22.74 32.21
CA ALA A 134 -3.77 21.34 31.90
C ALA A 134 -2.77 20.37 32.58
N LEU A 135 -1.48 20.72 32.60
CA LEU A 135 -0.46 19.94 33.32
C LEU A 135 -0.72 19.88 34.82
N VAL A 136 -1.04 21.01 35.44
CA VAL A 136 -1.36 21.06 36.87
C VAL A 136 -2.58 20.21 37.18
N ASP A 137 -3.61 20.25 36.35
CA ASP A 137 -4.81 19.42 36.52
C ASP A 137 -4.52 17.93 36.32
N TRP A 138 -3.66 17.57 35.37
CA TRP A 138 -3.21 16.19 35.16
C TRP A 138 -2.48 15.65 36.39
N LEU A 139 -1.53 16.41 36.92
CA LEU A 139 -0.73 16.02 38.09
C LEU A 139 -1.54 16.02 39.39
N LYS A 140 -2.60 16.82 39.48
CA LYS A 140 -3.60 16.72 40.57
C LYS A 140 -4.43 15.45 40.47
N ARG A 141 -4.82 15.04 39.26
CA ARG A 141 -5.62 13.82 39.02
C ARG A 141 -4.86 12.54 39.36
N SER A 142 -3.53 12.54 39.24
CA SER A 142 -2.69 11.43 39.75
C SER A 142 -2.58 11.36 41.27
N ALA A 143 -3.26 12.27 41.99
CA ALA A 143 -3.38 12.30 43.45
C ALA A 143 -2.01 12.28 44.14
N GLN A 144 -1.73 11.28 44.99
CA GLN A 144 -0.45 11.12 45.70
C GLN A 144 0.42 10.01 45.11
N LEU A 145 0.05 9.47 43.93
CA LEU A 145 0.81 8.39 43.32
C LEU A 145 2.17 8.89 42.80
N PRO A 146 3.17 8.00 42.74
CA PRO A 146 4.41 8.28 42.02
C PRO A 146 4.13 8.54 40.53
N VAL A 147 4.88 9.45 39.92
CA VAL A 147 4.63 9.93 38.54
C VAL A 147 5.83 9.67 37.64
N ALA A 148 5.58 9.12 36.46
CA ALA A 148 6.55 8.98 35.38
C ALA A 148 6.39 10.14 34.37
N ILE A 149 7.47 10.88 34.11
CA ILE A 149 7.43 12.09 33.28
C ILE A 149 8.45 11.96 32.15
N SER A 150 8.02 12.22 30.93
CA SER A 150 8.88 12.35 29.76
C SER A 150 8.72 13.73 29.11
N VAL A 151 9.82 14.30 28.64
CA VAL A 151 9.93 15.70 28.26
C VAL A 151 10.86 15.84 27.06
N ASP A 152 10.41 16.53 26.00
CA ASP A 152 11.20 16.78 24.79
C ASP A 152 11.54 18.27 24.62
N GLY A 153 12.84 18.59 24.56
CA GLY A 153 13.36 19.93 24.24
C GLY A 153 13.74 20.77 25.47
N GLY A 154 14.71 21.68 25.29
CA GLY A 154 15.25 22.59 26.31
C GLY A 154 14.28 23.71 26.70
N HIS A 155 13.21 23.35 27.41
CA HIS A 155 12.07 24.21 27.74
C HIS A 155 12.37 25.47 28.56
N ASP A 156 11.39 26.40 28.51
CA ASP A 156 11.30 27.62 29.32
C ASP A 156 11.49 27.33 30.83
N PRO A 157 12.39 28.07 31.53
CA PRO A 157 12.55 28.03 32.99
C PRO A 157 11.24 28.02 33.79
N ALA A 158 10.22 28.76 33.35
CA ALA A 158 8.94 28.83 34.05
C ALA A 158 8.21 27.46 34.07
N PHE A 159 8.35 26.68 33.00
CA PHE A 159 7.72 25.38 32.85
C PHE A 159 8.43 24.30 33.68
N LEU A 160 9.76 24.31 33.69
CA LEU A 160 10.55 23.45 34.57
C LEU A 160 10.21 23.74 36.04
N GLY A 161 10.06 25.02 36.41
CA GLY A 161 9.60 25.44 37.73
C GLY A 161 8.27 24.82 38.19
N LEU A 162 7.34 24.55 37.27
CA LEU A 162 6.06 23.88 37.57
C LEU A 162 6.24 22.37 37.81
N LEU A 163 7.04 21.71 36.97
CA LEU A 163 7.35 20.28 37.14
C LEU A 163 8.03 20.02 38.48
N LEU A 164 8.92 20.92 38.89
CA LEU A 164 9.65 20.86 40.16
C LEU A 164 8.76 20.83 41.40
N GLN A 165 7.55 21.40 41.34
CA GLN A 165 6.59 21.35 42.45
C GLN A 165 6.14 19.92 42.78
N PHE A 166 6.30 18.99 41.85
CA PHE A 166 5.90 17.59 41.99
C PHE A 166 7.09 16.63 42.11
N SER A 167 8.31 17.15 42.27
CA SER A 167 9.56 16.37 42.31
C SER A 167 9.59 15.29 43.40
N MET A 168 8.93 15.54 44.53
CA MET A 168 8.78 14.56 45.62
C MET A 168 8.04 13.28 45.20
N ARG A 169 7.35 13.29 44.06
CA ARG A 169 6.55 12.18 43.52
C ARG A 169 7.15 11.55 42.27
N TRP A 170 8.24 12.06 41.72
CA TRP A 170 8.81 11.49 40.50
C TRP A 170 9.31 10.06 40.76
N CYS A 171 8.86 9.09 39.97
CA CYS A 171 9.40 7.73 39.97
C CYS A 171 10.24 7.42 38.73
N ALA A 172 9.93 8.05 37.60
CA ALA A 172 10.73 7.98 36.39
C ALA A 172 10.78 9.35 35.69
N LEU A 173 11.94 9.73 35.16
CA LEU A 173 12.17 11.01 34.52
C LEU A 173 12.99 10.83 33.24
N TYR A 174 12.42 11.18 32.09
CA TYR A 174 13.06 11.10 30.78
C TYR A 174 13.08 12.49 30.13
N ILE A 175 14.27 13.04 29.88
CA ILE A 175 14.44 14.37 29.29
C ILE A 175 15.35 14.26 28.07
N SER A 176 14.86 14.73 26.92
CA SER A 176 15.62 14.77 25.67
C SER A 176 15.93 16.23 25.26
N GLY A 177 17.15 16.48 24.76
CA GLY A 177 17.53 17.77 24.18
C GLY A 177 17.67 18.95 25.16
N ILE A 178 17.97 18.72 26.43
CA ILE A 178 18.09 19.80 27.44
C ILE A 178 19.46 20.50 27.38
N SER A 179 19.47 21.82 27.57
CA SER A 179 20.71 22.60 27.73
C SER A 179 21.25 22.50 29.16
N VAL A 180 22.56 22.68 29.36
CA VAL A 180 23.19 22.64 30.70
C VAL A 180 22.62 23.73 31.62
N GLU A 181 22.33 24.91 31.08
CA GLU A 181 21.74 26.03 31.80
C GLU A 181 20.36 25.68 32.37
N ASN A 182 19.48 25.08 31.57
CA ASN A 182 18.15 24.66 32.02
C ASN A 182 18.20 23.44 32.94
N PHE A 183 19.17 22.54 32.73
CA PHE A 183 19.39 21.40 33.62
C PHE A 183 19.78 21.85 35.05
N SER A 184 20.47 22.98 35.20
CA SER A 184 20.86 23.50 36.51
C SER A 184 19.67 23.75 37.46
N GLN A 185 18.49 24.02 36.91
CA GLN A 185 17.26 24.28 37.68
C GLN A 185 16.71 23.00 38.32
N ILE A 186 16.93 21.85 37.69
CA ILE A 186 16.45 20.55 38.19
C ILE A 186 17.51 19.78 38.95
N ALA A 187 18.78 20.16 38.83
CA ALA A 187 19.92 19.49 39.43
C ALA A 187 19.91 19.47 40.97
N GLY A 188 19.41 20.53 41.63
CA GLY A 188 19.42 20.65 43.09
C GLY A 188 18.24 20.00 43.82
N VAL A 189 17.46 19.17 43.11
CA VAL A 189 16.12 18.79 43.55
C VAL A 189 16.13 17.48 44.32
N ASN A 190 15.43 17.46 45.45
CA ASN A 190 15.20 16.24 46.20
C ASN A 190 14.05 15.45 45.55
N ALA A 191 14.36 14.29 44.96
CA ALA A 191 13.40 13.42 44.29
C ALA A 191 13.43 12.00 44.90
N PRO A 192 12.97 11.85 46.16
CA PRO A 192 13.15 10.64 46.96
C PRO A 192 12.32 9.44 46.50
N GLN A 193 11.61 9.52 45.38
CA GLN A 193 10.91 8.38 44.75
C GLN A 193 11.51 8.01 43.40
N LEU A 194 12.47 8.79 42.89
CA LEU A 194 12.99 8.66 41.53
C LEU A 194 13.92 7.45 41.46
N THR A 195 13.54 6.47 40.64
CA THR A 195 14.30 5.24 40.42
C THR A 195 14.83 5.12 39.00
N ASP A 196 14.22 5.76 38.01
CA ASP A 196 14.63 5.64 36.61
C ASP A 196 14.81 7.02 36.00
N MET A 197 16.03 7.34 35.57
CA MET A 197 16.38 8.64 35.00
C MET A 197 17.08 8.48 33.66
N GLN A 198 16.63 9.20 32.65
CA GLN A 198 17.31 9.31 31.36
C GLN A 198 17.41 10.77 30.94
N ILE A 199 18.62 11.24 30.66
CA ILE A 199 18.87 12.61 30.22
C ILE A 199 19.74 12.58 28.97
N ALA A 200 19.30 13.25 27.92
CA ALA A 200 20.09 13.51 26.73
C ALA A 200 20.24 15.03 26.56
N PHE A 201 21.49 15.50 26.45
CA PHE A 201 21.78 16.93 26.32
C PHE A 201 21.72 17.37 24.86
N GLY A 202 21.16 18.55 24.58
CA GLY A 202 20.97 19.05 23.21
C GLY A 202 22.22 19.73 22.64
N ASP A 203 23.01 20.38 23.49
CA ASP A 203 24.13 21.24 23.11
C ASP A 203 25.50 20.53 23.23
N LEU A 204 26.51 21.06 22.55
CA LEU A 204 27.91 20.68 22.75
C LEU A 204 28.32 21.10 24.18
N VAL A 205 28.33 20.15 25.10
CA VAL A 205 28.91 20.33 26.44
C VAL A 205 30.43 20.41 26.29
N ASP A 206 31.00 21.61 26.35
CA ASP A 206 32.46 21.78 26.29
C ASP A 206 33.08 21.40 27.64
N SER A 207 34.10 20.53 27.61
CA SER A 207 35.01 20.15 28.71
C SER A 207 35.53 21.33 29.57
N ARG A 208 35.47 22.57 29.08
CA ARG A 208 35.91 23.79 29.79
C ARG A 208 34.83 24.43 30.65
N SER A 209 33.57 23.99 30.54
CA SER A 209 32.48 24.45 31.39
C SER A 209 32.51 23.69 32.72
N GLU A 210 32.95 24.35 33.79
CA GLU A 210 32.82 23.81 35.16
C GLU A 210 31.32 23.75 35.51
N GLY A 211 30.80 22.57 35.91
CA GLY A 211 29.44 22.49 36.45
C GLY A 211 28.61 21.26 36.10
N PRO A 212 28.60 20.69 34.88
CA PRO A 212 27.69 19.60 34.52
C PRO A 212 27.82 18.37 35.44
N GLU A 213 29.04 18.02 35.85
CA GLU A 213 29.35 16.95 36.80
C GLU A 213 28.78 17.21 38.19
N ILE A 214 28.76 18.47 38.64
CA ILE A 214 28.18 18.88 39.92
C ILE A 214 26.66 18.80 39.83
N LEU A 215 26.08 19.26 38.72
CA LEU A 215 24.64 19.26 38.51
C LEU A 215 24.07 17.83 38.46
N VAL A 216 24.71 16.94 37.71
CA VAL A 216 24.32 15.52 37.65
C VAL A 216 24.49 14.87 39.01
N SER A 217 25.61 15.13 39.70
CA SER A 217 25.86 14.53 41.02
C SER A 217 24.85 15.00 42.08
N ASN A 218 24.40 16.26 42.03
CA ASN A 218 23.37 16.77 42.92
C ASN A 218 22.02 16.09 42.69
N LEU A 219 21.63 15.87 41.43
CA LEU A 219 20.36 15.22 41.11
C LEU A 219 20.39 13.75 41.49
N VAL A 220 21.49 13.06 41.17
CA VAL A 220 21.71 11.66 41.54
C VAL A 220 21.63 11.51 43.06
N ARG A 221 22.29 12.35 43.85
CA ARG A 221 22.17 12.33 45.33
C ARG A 221 20.74 12.50 45.85
N GLY A 222 19.87 13.17 45.10
CA GLY A 222 18.46 13.34 45.42
C GLY A 222 17.57 12.13 45.11
N MET A 223 18.09 11.12 44.40
CA MET A 223 17.37 9.90 44.02
C MET A 223 17.40 8.85 45.15
N LYS A 224 16.37 7.99 45.20
CA LYS A 224 16.31 6.87 46.16
C LYS A 224 17.14 5.66 45.74
N GLY A 225 17.53 5.60 44.46
CA GLY A 225 18.29 4.51 43.87
C GLY A 225 17.66 3.98 42.59
N GLY A 226 18.49 3.56 41.63
CA GLY A 226 18.00 2.86 40.44
C GLY A 226 18.86 3.06 39.18
N ARG A 227 18.18 3.26 38.04
CA ARG A 227 18.75 3.24 36.69
C ARG A 227 18.96 4.64 36.17
N VAL A 228 20.19 4.95 35.76
CA VAL A 228 20.57 6.26 35.21
C VAL A 228 21.12 6.07 33.80
N THR A 229 20.59 6.81 32.85
CA THR A 229 21.11 6.90 31.48
C THR A 229 21.46 8.35 31.15
N LEU A 230 22.71 8.61 30.78
CA LEU A 230 23.17 9.94 30.39
C LEU A 230 23.70 9.88 28.95
N ALA A 231 23.30 10.84 28.11
CA ALA A 231 23.79 10.97 26.75
C ALA A 231 24.26 12.40 26.44
N ALA A 232 25.48 12.53 25.90
CA ALA A 232 26.02 13.80 25.41
C ALA A 232 27.20 13.64 24.45
N HIS A 233 27.65 14.78 23.91
CA HIS A 233 28.84 14.95 23.09
C HIS A 233 30.18 14.94 23.85
N ASP A 234 30.18 15.13 25.17
CA ASP A 234 31.36 14.90 26.02
C ASP A 234 30.89 14.23 27.31
N LEU A 235 31.22 12.95 27.48
CA LEU A 235 30.82 12.17 28.65
C LEU A 235 31.74 12.39 29.85
N ASN A 236 32.97 12.86 29.64
CA ASN A 236 33.90 13.14 30.72
C ASN A 236 33.42 14.33 31.57
N ALA A 237 32.72 15.28 30.94
CA ALA A 237 32.10 16.43 31.62
C ALA A 237 31.07 16.04 32.69
N PHE A 238 30.59 14.79 32.76
CA PHE A 238 29.65 14.34 33.79
C PHE A 238 30.30 13.58 34.95
N VAL A 239 31.60 13.26 34.86
CA VAL A 239 32.30 12.55 35.93
C VAL A 239 33.02 13.55 36.83
N PRO A 240 32.64 13.64 38.12
CA PRO A 240 33.28 14.55 39.05
C PRO A 240 34.80 14.38 39.11
N THR A 241 35.53 15.51 39.04
CA THR A 241 36.99 15.62 39.19
C THR A 241 37.46 15.37 40.62
N THR A 242 36.56 15.53 41.59
CA THR A 242 36.78 15.21 43.01
C THR A 242 36.13 13.88 43.39
N PRO A 243 36.61 13.19 44.45
CA PRO A 243 35.96 11.98 44.95
C PRO A 243 34.47 12.19 45.26
N PHE A 244 33.61 11.30 44.77
CA PHE A 244 32.17 11.34 44.99
C PHE A 244 31.63 9.95 45.35
N THR A 245 30.37 9.88 45.76
CA THR A 245 29.70 8.62 46.09
C THR A 245 28.24 8.66 45.63
N TRP A 246 27.86 7.70 44.78
CA TRP A 246 26.54 7.37 44.26
C TRP A 246 26.21 5.91 44.63
N ASP A 247 26.12 5.66 45.93
CA ASP A 247 25.92 4.34 46.55
C ASP A 247 24.57 3.67 46.21
N HIS A 248 23.56 4.44 45.84
CA HIS A 248 22.22 3.94 45.54
C HIS A 248 22.00 3.59 44.06
N ILE A 249 22.96 3.90 43.18
CA ILE A 249 22.84 3.61 41.75
C ILE A 249 23.20 2.16 41.46
N THR A 250 22.27 1.45 40.82
CA THR A 250 22.43 0.03 40.48
C THR A 250 22.58 -0.22 38.99
N HIS A 251 22.07 0.66 38.13
CA HIS A 251 22.29 0.57 36.68
C HIS A 251 22.73 1.92 36.14
N LEU A 252 23.82 1.96 35.40
CA LEU A 252 24.34 3.17 34.79
C LEU A 252 24.64 2.93 33.31
N THR A 253 24.19 3.83 32.45
CA THR A 253 24.43 3.79 31.01
C THR A 253 24.90 5.16 30.54
N LEU A 254 26.09 5.23 30.00
CA LEU A 254 26.64 6.43 29.38
C LEU A 254 26.64 6.24 27.86
N ARG A 255 25.97 7.14 27.11
CA ARG A 255 25.83 7.03 25.66
C ARG A 255 26.43 8.24 24.93
N PRO A 256 27.27 8.02 23.91
CA PRO A 256 27.75 9.11 23.06
C PRO A 256 26.61 9.66 22.18
N GLN A 257 26.58 10.97 21.94
CA GLN A 257 25.67 11.65 21.01
C GLN A 257 26.47 12.19 19.81
N GLY A 258 25.99 12.05 18.57
CA GLY A 258 26.68 12.52 17.34
C GLY A 258 27.60 11.51 16.63
N SER A 259 28.35 11.94 15.61
CA SER A 259 29.23 11.06 14.82
C SER A 259 30.36 10.47 15.66
N TRP A 260 30.52 9.15 15.59
CA TRP A 260 31.20 8.22 16.50
C TRP A 260 32.69 8.44 16.86
N THR A 261 33.30 9.58 16.57
CA THR A 261 34.76 9.76 16.59
C THR A 261 35.32 10.61 17.74
N THR A 262 34.51 11.22 18.61
CA THR A 262 35.02 12.18 19.63
C THR A 262 34.46 12.06 21.05
N THR A 263 33.59 11.09 21.34
CA THR A 263 32.83 10.97 22.61
C THR A 263 33.28 9.76 23.44
N VAL A 264 34.33 9.90 24.26
CA VAL A 264 34.92 8.76 24.99
C VAL A 264 35.29 9.12 26.43
N LEU A 265 35.17 8.17 27.36
CA LEU A 265 35.53 8.38 28.76
C LEU A 265 36.98 7.91 29.03
N PRO A 266 37.89 8.79 29.51
CA PRO A 266 39.24 8.40 29.92
C PRO A 266 39.25 7.39 31.08
N SER A 267 40.28 6.53 31.16
CA SER A 267 40.39 5.51 32.23
C SER A 267 40.33 6.07 33.65
N ASP A 268 40.93 7.24 33.90
CA ASP A 268 40.93 7.86 35.23
C ASP A 268 39.52 8.33 35.63
N ALA A 269 38.72 8.82 34.67
CA ALA A 269 37.33 9.17 34.88
C ALA A 269 36.48 7.91 35.11
N ALA A 270 36.68 6.86 34.34
CA ALA A 270 36.03 5.56 34.56
C ALA A 270 36.35 4.98 35.95
N TRP A 271 37.60 5.09 36.41
CA TRP A 271 38.00 4.67 37.74
C TRP A 271 37.31 5.46 38.85
N ARG A 272 37.23 6.78 38.70
CA ARG A 272 36.49 7.65 39.62
C ARG A 272 35.02 7.27 39.66
N LEU A 273 34.41 6.97 38.52
CA LEU A 273 33.02 6.52 38.40
C LEU A 273 32.77 5.19 39.11
N LEU A 274 33.61 4.19 38.89
CA LEU A 274 33.50 2.88 39.51
C LEU A 274 33.70 2.93 41.03
N LYS A 275 34.68 3.71 41.51
CA LYS A 275 34.87 3.97 42.95
C LYS A 275 33.70 4.75 43.55
N GLY A 276 33.09 5.64 42.75
CA GLY A 276 31.93 6.42 43.15
C GLY A 276 30.65 5.61 43.26
N CYS A 277 30.50 4.52 42.51
CA CYS A 277 29.25 3.74 42.46
C CYS A 277 29.45 2.28 42.94
N PRO A 278 29.69 2.05 44.25
CA PRO A 278 30.11 0.74 44.78
C PRO A 278 29.05 -0.38 44.67
N HIS A 279 27.78 -0.02 44.44
CA HIS A 279 26.64 -0.96 44.38
C HIS A 279 26.08 -1.16 42.96
N LEU A 280 26.86 -0.83 41.93
CA LEU A 280 26.48 -1.06 40.53
C LEU A 280 26.27 -2.56 40.24
N ARG A 281 25.10 -2.87 39.69
CA ARG A 281 24.74 -4.17 39.12
C ARG A 281 24.88 -4.21 37.61
N SER A 282 24.61 -3.10 36.91
CA SER A 282 24.73 -3.01 35.46
C SER A 282 25.42 -1.73 35.03
N LEU A 283 26.40 -1.85 34.13
CA LEU A 283 27.15 -0.71 33.62
C LEU A 283 27.34 -0.80 32.11
N GLN A 284 27.02 0.27 31.37
CA GLN A 284 27.37 0.44 29.95
C GLN A 284 28.18 1.72 29.77
N ILE A 285 29.42 1.60 29.29
CA ILE A 285 30.37 2.74 29.23
C ILE A 285 31.25 2.72 27.98
N PRO A 286 31.45 3.88 27.31
CA PRO A 286 32.48 4.04 26.29
C PRO A 286 33.81 4.45 26.92
N LEU A 287 34.87 3.68 26.67
CA LEU A 287 36.17 3.81 27.31
C LEU A 287 37.28 4.14 26.31
N GLN A 288 38.22 4.98 26.74
CA GLN A 288 39.51 5.16 26.08
C GLN A 288 40.64 5.01 27.11
N CYS A 289 41.44 3.95 26.95
CA CYS A 289 42.51 3.62 27.88
C CYS A 289 43.89 4.08 27.38
N TRP A 290 44.63 4.77 28.25
CA TRP A 290 45.95 5.33 27.93
C TRP A 290 47.02 5.07 29.01
N ASP A 291 46.67 4.51 30.18
CA ASP A 291 47.58 4.36 31.32
C ASP A 291 47.38 3.02 32.06
N HIS A 292 48.45 2.49 32.66
CA HIS A 292 48.57 1.12 33.18
C HIS A 292 48.59 1.03 34.72
N GLY A 293 47.93 1.95 35.45
CA GLY A 293 48.26 2.12 36.87
C GLY A 293 47.14 2.56 37.81
N GLN A 294 46.19 1.68 38.11
CA GLN A 294 45.39 1.73 39.34
C GLN A 294 45.22 0.28 39.80
N GLY A 295 45.60 -0.04 41.05
CA GLY A 295 45.54 -1.42 41.57
C GLY A 295 44.11 -2.01 41.57
N PRO A 296 43.95 -3.27 42.03
CA PRO A 296 42.71 -4.01 41.83
C PRO A 296 41.53 -3.36 42.57
N LEU A 297 40.37 -3.27 41.91
CA LEU A 297 39.12 -2.77 42.46
C LEU A 297 38.08 -3.89 42.49
N LEU A 298 37.52 -4.12 43.69
CA LEU A 298 36.43 -5.05 43.90
C LEU A 298 35.08 -4.36 43.65
N LEU A 299 34.27 -4.95 42.76
CA LEU A 299 32.90 -4.55 42.43
C LEU A 299 31.95 -5.71 42.79
N PRO A 300 31.57 -5.84 44.07
CA PRO A 300 30.95 -7.05 44.61
C PRO A 300 29.48 -7.23 44.24
N THR A 301 28.88 -6.31 43.49
CA THR A 301 27.46 -6.39 43.09
C THR A 301 27.25 -6.36 41.58
N MET A 302 28.34 -6.25 40.80
CA MET A 302 28.27 -6.15 39.35
C MET A 302 27.78 -7.46 38.75
N GLU A 303 26.63 -7.42 38.08
CA GLU A 303 25.98 -8.54 37.41
C GLU A 303 26.12 -8.43 35.87
N SER A 304 26.22 -7.21 35.33
CA SER A 304 26.31 -6.94 33.89
C SER A 304 27.25 -5.78 33.55
N LEU A 305 28.21 -6.00 32.66
CA LEU A 305 29.14 -4.96 32.20
C LEU A 305 29.18 -4.94 30.67
N THR A 306 28.99 -3.77 30.07
CA THR A 306 29.16 -3.51 28.64
C THR A 306 30.18 -2.40 28.46
N VAL A 307 31.26 -2.69 27.73
CA VAL A 307 32.33 -1.74 27.44
C VAL A 307 32.39 -1.48 25.94
N PHE A 308 32.31 -0.21 25.56
CA PHE A 308 32.56 0.23 24.20
C PHE A 308 34.00 0.77 24.12
N ASP A 309 34.92 0.02 23.52
CA ASP A 309 36.34 0.37 23.43
C ASP A 309 36.62 1.33 22.28
N HIS A 310 37.26 2.45 22.59
CA HIS A 310 37.72 3.45 21.62
C HIS A 310 39.24 3.62 21.62
N SER A 311 39.99 2.77 22.32
CA SER A 311 41.44 2.84 22.43
C SER A 311 42.14 2.24 21.20
N SER A 312 43.27 2.83 20.79
CA SER A 312 44.16 2.25 19.76
C SER A 312 45.22 1.32 20.36
N GLN A 313 45.18 1.06 21.67
CA GLN A 313 46.16 0.29 22.43
C GLN A 313 45.44 -0.79 23.26
N SER A 314 45.35 -2.01 22.72
CA SER A 314 44.67 -3.15 23.34
C SER A 314 45.21 -3.50 24.73
N ASP A 315 46.53 -3.37 24.94
CA ASP A 315 47.19 -3.73 26.20
C ASP A 315 46.71 -2.86 27.38
N ALA A 316 46.35 -1.61 27.12
CA ALA A 316 45.83 -0.69 28.15
C ALA A 316 44.40 -1.08 28.58
N MET A 317 43.58 -1.55 27.63
CA MET A 317 42.23 -2.05 27.92
C MET A 317 42.26 -3.37 28.70
N GLU A 318 43.08 -4.33 28.27
CA GLU A 318 43.29 -5.59 28.99
C GLU A 318 43.74 -5.33 30.42
N HIS A 319 44.73 -4.44 30.61
CA HIS A 319 45.20 -4.08 31.93
C HIS A 319 44.10 -3.44 32.79
N PHE A 320 43.29 -2.52 32.26
CA PHE A 320 42.18 -1.90 33.00
C PHE A 320 41.18 -2.95 33.51
N LEU A 321 40.75 -3.86 32.62
CA LEU A 321 39.81 -4.93 32.95
C LEU A 321 40.42 -5.97 33.91
N ASP A 322 41.73 -6.23 33.82
CA ASP A 322 42.45 -7.12 34.73
C ASP A 322 42.53 -6.61 36.17
N GLN A 323 42.34 -5.32 36.38
CA GLN A 323 42.25 -4.75 37.73
C GLN A 323 40.83 -4.83 38.31
N LEU A 324 39.80 -5.16 37.53
CA LEU A 324 38.42 -5.27 38.04
C LEU A 324 38.15 -6.67 38.57
N ILE A 325 37.67 -6.77 39.81
CA ILE A 325 37.25 -8.04 40.43
C ILE A 325 35.73 -7.98 40.60
N MET A 326 35.00 -8.78 39.81
CA MET A 326 33.52 -8.75 39.72
C MET A 326 32.94 -10.15 39.97
N PRO A 327 32.92 -10.63 41.23
CA PRO A 327 32.65 -12.04 41.53
C PRO A 327 31.25 -12.52 41.14
N HIS A 328 30.28 -11.61 40.97
CA HIS A 328 28.89 -11.92 40.60
C HIS A 328 28.55 -11.58 39.14
N LEU A 329 29.55 -11.30 38.30
CA LEU A 329 29.32 -10.93 36.92
C LEU A 329 28.69 -12.11 36.16
N THR A 330 27.51 -11.88 35.60
CA THR A 330 26.77 -12.86 34.79
C THR A 330 26.74 -12.50 33.32
N LYS A 331 26.86 -11.22 32.97
CA LYS A 331 26.88 -10.72 31.59
C LYS A 331 28.09 -9.83 31.33
N PHE A 332 28.87 -10.14 30.31
CA PHE A 332 30.02 -9.32 29.91
C PHE A 332 30.02 -9.08 28.40
N HIS A 333 29.90 -7.82 28.00
CA HIS A 333 29.89 -7.40 26.60
C HIS A 333 31.04 -6.44 26.33
N LEU A 334 31.78 -6.66 25.25
CA LEU A 334 32.87 -5.79 24.79
C LEU A 334 32.71 -5.49 23.30
N GLU A 335 32.77 -4.22 22.91
CA GLU A 335 32.59 -3.77 21.53
C GLU A 335 33.60 -2.68 21.17
N ASN A 336 34.42 -2.86 20.12
CA ASN A 336 35.36 -1.82 19.68
C ASN A 336 34.78 -0.91 18.58
N ILE A 337 34.92 0.41 18.77
CA ILE A 337 34.26 1.43 17.95
C ILE A 337 35.24 2.23 17.07
N THR A 338 36.54 2.31 17.35
CA THR A 338 37.44 3.29 16.67
C THR A 338 38.54 2.76 15.75
N SER A 339 39.16 1.60 15.98
CA SER A 339 40.32 1.18 15.20
C SER A 339 39.95 0.20 14.07
N SER A 340 40.57 0.38 12.90
CA SER A 340 40.53 -0.62 11.81
C SER A 340 41.21 -1.94 12.19
N GLN A 341 42.03 -1.94 13.25
CA GLN A 341 42.58 -3.13 13.88
C GLN A 341 41.69 -3.54 15.06
N GLY A 342 41.15 -4.77 15.06
CA GLY A 342 40.27 -5.25 16.13
C GLY A 342 40.92 -5.33 17.52
N VAL A 343 40.11 -5.61 18.56
CA VAL A 343 40.61 -5.77 19.94
C VAL A 343 41.54 -6.99 20.03
N GLN A 344 42.75 -6.80 20.56
CA GLN A 344 43.71 -7.87 20.83
C GLN A 344 43.70 -8.21 22.33
N LEU A 345 42.78 -9.06 22.78
CA LEU A 345 42.83 -9.60 24.15
C LEU A 345 43.60 -10.91 24.19
N SER A 346 44.46 -11.07 25.20
CA SER A 346 45.25 -12.28 25.37
C SER A 346 44.41 -13.46 25.88
N ARG A 347 44.89 -14.68 25.65
CA ARG A 347 44.30 -15.89 26.25
C ARG A 347 44.31 -15.81 27.79
N MET A 348 45.39 -15.27 28.36
CA MET A 348 45.55 -15.12 29.81
C MET A 348 44.48 -14.22 30.41
N PHE A 349 44.07 -13.15 29.71
CA PHE A 349 42.97 -12.30 30.17
C PHE A 349 41.69 -13.09 30.44
N PHE A 350 41.27 -13.94 29.50
CA PHE A 350 40.05 -14.74 29.64
C PHE A 350 40.18 -15.81 30.72
N GLU A 351 41.35 -16.42 30.87
CA GLU A 351 41.65 -17.33 31.98
C GLU A 351 41.48 -16.60 33.32
N HIS A 352 42.13 -15.44 33.50
CA HIS A 352 41.99 -14.62 34.70
C HIS A 352 40.56 -14.11 34.92
N LEU A 353 39.84 -13.75 33.86
CA LEU A 353 38.44 -13.30 33.95
C LEU A 353 37.54 -14.44 34.41
N SER A 354 37.77 -15.66 33.91
CA SER A 354 37.02 -16.86 34.33
C SER A 354 37.26 -17.22 35.80
N GLU A 355 38.48 -17.04 36.29
CA GLU A 355 38.82 -17.26 37.70
C GLU A 355 38.18 -16.21 38.62
N ARG A 356 38.20 -14.93 38.20
CA ARG A 356 37.66 -13.81 38.99
C ARG A 356 36.14 -13.68 38.91
N SER A 357 35.55 -14.13 37.81
CA SER A 357 34.13 -13.96 37.48
C SER A 357 33.54 -15.28 36.92
N PRO A 358 33.49 -16.36 37.72
CA PRO A 358 33.14 -17.70 37.24
C PRO A 358 31.65 -17.85 36.86
N HIS A 359 30.81 -16.87 37.22
CA HIS A 359 29.37 -16.89 36.98
C HIS A 359 28.93 -16.28 35.65
N ILE A 360 29.88 -15.88 34.78
CA ILE A 360 29.53 -15.34 33.46
C ILE A 360 28.76 -16.40 32.67
N SER A 361 27.55 -16.04 32.31
CA SER A 361 26.58 -16.85 31.57
C SER A 361 26.27 -16.27 30.19
N ASP A 362 26.49 -14.98 29.97
CA ASP A 362 26.27 -14.27 28.71
C ASP A 362 27.53 -13.47 28.35
N LEU A 363 28.22 -13.88 27.30
CA LEU A 363 29.48 -13.28 26.85
C LEU A 363 29.33 -12.78 25.42
N THR A 364 29.49 -11.48 25.18
CA THR A 364 29.45 -10.88 23.84
C THR A 364 30.75 -10.15 23.53
N LEU A 365 31.42 -10.50 22.43
CA LEU A 365 32.64 -9.84 21.96
C LEU A 365 32.45 -9.40 20.52
N ARG A 366 32.57 -8.08 20.25
CA ARG A 366 32.43 -7.48 18.92
C ARG A 366 33.74 -6.81 18.46
N LYS A 367 34.12 -7.04 17.20
CA LYS A 367 35.35 -6.64 16.49
C LYS A 367 36.68 -7.13 17.10
N LEU A 368 36.80 -8.45 17.29
CA LEU A 368 38.06 -9.11 17.64
C LEU A 368 39.04 -9.14 16.44
N SER A 369 40.34 -8.96 16.66
CA SER A 369 41.36 -9.08 15.59
C SER A 369 41.78 -10.52 15.34
N ASP A 370 42.03 -10.87 14.07
CA ASP A 370 42.17 -12.25 13.59
C ASP A 370 43.42 -13.04 13.98
N SER A 371 44.50 -12.39 14.42
CA SER A 371 45.81 -13.04 14.46
C SER A 371 45.99 -14.10 15.56
N ARG A 372 44.99 -14.33 16.42
CA ARG A 372 45.09 -15.26 17.58
C ARG A 372 43.80 -16.01 17.95
N THR A 373 42.76 -16.00 17.12
CA THR A 373 41.42 -16.53 17.46
C THR A 373 41.43 -18.01 17.84
N SER A 374 42.26 -18.83 17.18
CA SER A 374 42.46 -20.24 17.51
C SER A 374 43.05 -20.49 18.91
N SER A 375 43.73 -19.50 19.51
CA SER A 375 44.29 -19.59 20.86
C SER A 375 43.36 -19.07 21.96
N VAL A 376 42.36 -18.25 21.61
CA VAL A 376 41.42 -17.62 22.55
C VAL A 376 40.17 -18.47 22.78
N ILE A 377 39.70 -19.18 21.75
CA ILE A 377 38.51 -20.04 21.80
C ILE A 377 38.55 -21.03 22.98
N PRO A 378 39.65 -21.76 23.25
CA PRO A 378 39.71 -22.67 24.39
C PRO A 378 39.53 -21.97 25.75
N ALA A 379 39.98 -20.71 25.89
CA ALA A 379 39.84 -19.97 27.13
C ALA A 379 38.40 -19.45 27.35
N LEU A 380 37.66 -19.14 26.29
CA LEU A 380 36.23 -18.78 26.38
C LEU A 380 35.35 -19.94 26.85
N LEU A 381 35.80 -21.19 26.70
CA LEU A 381 35.10 -22.38 27.19
C LEU A 381 35.43 -22.72 28.65
N LEU A 382 36.36 -22.01 29.28
CA LEU A 382 36.70 -22.20 30.70
C LEU A 382 35.64 -21.64 31.64
N PHE A 383 34.70 -20.82 31.15
CA PHE A 383 33.60 -20.29 31.95
C PHE A 383 32.57 -21.38 32.25
N PRO A 384 32.44 -21.82 33.52
CA PRO A 384 31.62 -22.99 33.86
C PRO A 384 30.11 -22.74 33.74
N CYS A 385 29.68 -21.48 33.75
CA CYS A 385 28.26 -21.09 33.68
C CYS A 385 27.85 -20.54 32.30
N LEU A 386 28.74 -20.57 31.30
CA LEU A 386 28.50 -19.90 30.02
C LEU A 386 27.36 -20.56 29.25
N ALA A 387 26.22 -19.87 29.19
CA ALA A 387 25.01 -20.34 28.52
C ALA A 387 24.82 -19.69 27.14
N LYS A 388 25.34 -18.48 26.97
CA LYS A 388 25.26 -17.68 25.75
C LYS A 388 26.61 -17.08 25.39
N LEU A 389 27.04 -17.31 24.15
CA LEU A 389 28.26 -16.74 23.58
C LEU A 389 27.94 -16.03 22.26
N ASN A 390 28.36 -14.78 22.11
CA ASN A 390 28.16 -13.98 20.91
C ASN A 390 29.50 -13.40 20.41
N LEU A 391 29.96 -13.82 19.23
CA LEU A 391 31.24 -13.42 18.65
C LEU A 391 31.03 -12.75 17.29
N VAL A 392 31.28 -11.45 17.19
CA VAL A 392 30.98 -10.66 15.98
C VAL A 392 32.25 -9.99 15.49
N ALA A 393 32.83 -10.39 14.35
CA ALA A 393 34.04 -9.76 13.80
C ALA A 393 33.69 -8.80 12.66
N TRP A 394 34.38 -7.64 12.57
CA TRP A 394 34.31 -6.74 11.42
C TRP A 394 35.72 -6.40 10.98
N TYR A 395 36.05 -6.67 9.72
CA TYR A 395 37.20 -6.05 9.06
C TYR A 395 36.79 -5.43 7.73
N LEU A 396 37.33 -4.25 7.45
CA LEU A 396 37.20 -3.48 6.22
C LEU A 396 38.65 -3.14 5.83
N PRO A 397 39.26 -3.78 4.81
CA PRO A 397 40.56 -3.34 4.34
C PRO A 397 40.36 -2.03 3.58
N SER A 398 40.84 -0.94 4.15
CA SER A 398 41.10 0.28 3.42
C SER A 398 42.36 0.08 2.57
N GLY A 399 42.16 -0.28 1.30
CA GLY A 399 43.19 -0.28 0.24
C GLY A 399 43.89 -1.62 0.02
N PHE A 400 43.80 -2.15 -1.20
CA PHE A 400 44.91 -2.56 -2.07
C PHE A 400 44.36 -3.31 -3.30
N ASP A 401 44.71 -2.82 -4.48
CA ASP A 401 44.58 -3.50 -5.76
C ASP A 401 45.52 -4.72 -5.82
N ASN A 402 45.08 -5.77 -6.51
CA ASN A 402 45.83 -6.98 -6.91
C ASN A 402 46.34 -7.92 -5.80
N TYR A 403 45.70 -9.07 -5.61
CA TYR A 403 46.36 -10.37 -5.36
C TYR A 403 45.35 -11.53 -5.48
N ASP A 404 45.62 -12.46 -6.41
CA ASP A 404 44.99 -13.76 -6.49
C ASP A 404 45.34 -14.59 -5.24
N GLY A 405 44.31 -15.04 -4.50
CA GLY A 405 44.45 -15.99 -3.39
C GLY A 405 44.15 -15.40 -2.01
N TRP A 406 42.91 -15.56 -1.53
CA TRP A 406 42.52 -15.22 -0.15
C TRP A 406 42.00 -16.46 0.58
N ALA A 407 42.70 -16.87 1.64
CA ALA A 407 42.19 -17.75 2.67
C ALA A 407 41.35 -16.94 3.67
N PRO A 408 40.25 -17.48 4.24
CA PRO A 408 39.36 -16.72 5.11
C PRO A 408 39.96 -16.56 6.50
N TYR A 409 40.24 -15.31 6.90
CA TYR A 409 40.63 -14.93 8.24
C TYR A 409 39.36 -14.40 8.96
N GLY A 410 38.98 -15.11 10.03
CA GLY A 410 37.89 -14.87 11.00
C GLY A 410 37.92 -16.00 12.06
N PRO A 411 37.30 -15.91 13.26
CA PRO A 411 37.11 -17.09 14.11
C PRO A 411 36.40 -18.16 13.29
N ASN A 412 37.11 -19.23 12.94
CA ASN A 412 36.54 -20.25 12.09
C ASN A 412 35.46 -20.98 12.89
N ALA A 413 34.18 -20.80 12.51
CA ALA A 413 33.04 -21.41 13.18
C ALA A 413 33.21 -22.93 13.34
N LEU A 414 33.96 -23.56 12.41
CA LEU A 414 34.35 -24.97 12.46
C LEU A 414 35.30 -25.31 13.61
N GLU A 415 36.28 -24.46 13.92
CA GLU A 415 37.17 -24.66 15.06
C GLU A 415 36.41 -24.56 16.39
N LEU A 416 35.55 -23.54 16.52
CA LEU A 416 34.67 -23.36 17.69
C LEU A 416 33.80 -24.59 17.94
N LEU A 417 33.21 -25.17 16.90
CA LEU A 417 32.33 -26.33 17.02
C LEU A 417 33.09 -27.66 17.18
N ALA A 418 34.30 -27.77 16.62
CA ALA A 418 35.19 -28.90 16.89
C ALA A 418 35.58 -28.97 18.38
N PHE A 419 35.69 -27.83 19.06
CA PHE A 419 35.86 -27.80 20.52
C PHE A 419 34.57 -28.07 21.31
N LEU A 420 33.39 -27.74 20.77
CA LEU A 420 32.10 -27.96 21.45
C LEU A 420 31.54 -29.37 21.30
N THR A 421 32.09 -30.19 20.40
CA THR A 421 31.68 -31.58 20.20
C THR A 421 32.41 -32.52 21.16
N PRO A 422 31.74 -33.56 21.71
CA PRO A 422 32.40 -34.51 22.60
C PRO A 422 33.57 -35.19 21.87
N ASP A 423 34.76 -35.17 22.45
CA ASP A 423 35.87 -35.95 21.90
C ASP A 423 35.61 -37.47 22.07
N LYS A 424 36.46 -38.34 21.52
CA LYS A 424 36.32 -39.81 21.63
C LYS A 424 36.32 -40.33 23.09
N SER A 425 36.60 -39.48 24.08
CA SER A 425 36.51 -39.79 25.51
C SER A 425 35.18 -39.36 26.16
N GLY A 426 34.29 -38.71 25.40
CA GLY A 426 32.95 -38.31 25.84
C GLY A 426 32.90 -37.07 26.72
N ARG A 427 33.98 -36.28 26.79
CA ARG A 427 34.02 -35.04 27.59
C ARG A 427 33.73 -33.82 26.70
N THR A 428 32.67 -33.09 27.01
CA THR A 428 32.34 -31.77 26.43
C THR A 428 32.83 -30.64 27.33
N PRO A 429 33.52 -29.60 26.79
CA PRO A 429 34.19 -28.60 27.63
C PRO A 429 33.26 -27.57 28.31
N CYS A 430 32.03 -27.35 27.82
CA CYS A 430 31.06 -26.49 28.53
C CYS A 430 29.61 -26.99 28.31
N PRO A 431 29.08 -27.84 29.20
CA PRO A 431 27.74 -28.42 29.04
C PRO A 431 26.59 -27.42 29.23
N ALA A 432 26.86 -26.21 29.74
CA ALA A 432 25.86 -25.18 29.98
C ALA A 432 25.54 -24.34 28.72
N LEU A 433 26.38 -24.39 27.67
CA LEU A 433 26.23 -23.54 26.49
C LEU A 433 25.02 -23.96 25.66
N THR A 434 24.00 -23.11 25.64
CA THR A 434 22.74 -23.34 24.91
C THR A 434 22.53 -22.40 23.73
N GLU A 435 23.19 -21.24 23.73
CA GLU A 435 23.10 -20.25 22.66
C GLU A 435 24.49 -19.85 22.16
N LEU A 436 24.72 -19.94 20.85
CA LEU A 436 25.94 -19.45 20.21
C LEU A 436 25.58 -18.62 18.99
N VAL A 437 26.03 -17.37 18.96
CA VAL A 437 25.87 -16.45 17.84
C VAL A 437 27.26 -16.09 17.33
N THR A 438 27.52 -16.24 16.03
CA THR A 438 28.82 -15.88 15.46
C THR A 438 28.68 -15.28 14.07
N GLU A 439 29.65 -14.46 13.65
CA GLU A 439 29.66 -13.81 12.33
C GLU A 439 30.91 -14.21 11.53
N SER A 440 30.76 -14.54 10.24
CA SER A 440 31.86 -14.90 9.33
C SER A 440 31.77 -14.14 8.00
N GLN A 441 32.92 -13.79 7.40
CA GLN A 441 32.97 -13.04 6.14
C GLN A 441 33.07 -13.92 4.89
N HIS A 442 33.63 -15.12 4.95
CA HIS A 442 33.82 -16.02 3.79
C HIS A 442 33.65 -17.49 4.19
N PHE A 443 33.01 -18.28 3.33
CA PHE A 443 32.85 -19.74 3.50
C PHE A 443 32.76 -20.44 2.14
N GLU A 444 33.34 -21.64 2.01
CA GLU A 444 33.11 -22.52 0.86
C GLU A 444 31.81 -23.29 1.04
N GLU A 445 30.95 -23.29 0.02
CA GLU A 445 29.57 -23.79 0.06
C GLU A 445 29.49 -25.27 0.49
N ASP A 446 30.39 -26.12 -0.04
CA ASP A 446 30.45 -27.54 0.30
C ASP A 446 30.77 -27.79 1.78
N ILE A 447 31.60 -26.93 2.38
CA ILE A 447 31.97 -27.03 3.80
C ILE A 447 30.82 -26.55 4.68
N LEU A 448 30.09 -25.51 4.26
CA LEU A 448 28.88 -25.02 4.95
C LEU A 448 27.77 -26.08 4.94
N MET A 449 27.62 -26.81 3.85
CA MET A 449 26.60 -27.85 3.68
C MET A 449 26.92 -29.12 4.48
N ASP A 450 28.17 -29.62 4.43
CA ASP A 450 28.64 -30.71 5.29
C ASP A 450 28.55 -30.32 6.78
N PHE A 451 28.78 -29.04 7.08
CA PHE A 451 28.63 -28.47 8.41
C PHE A 451 27.19 -28.47 8.93
N LEU A 452 26.23 -27.93 8.16
CA LEU A 452 24.81 -27.90 8.53
C LEU A 452 24.26 -29.31 8.73
N GLN A 453 24.67 -30.24 7.87
CA GLN A 453 24.30 -31.65 7.97
C GLN A 453 24.87 -32.29 9.24
N LYS A 454 26.16 -32.09 9.56
CA LYS A 454 26.76 -32.57 10.81
C LYS A 454 26.13 -31.96 12.06
N GLN A 455 25.62 -30.72 12.00
CA GLN A 455 24.91 -30.09 13.13
C GLN A 455 23.53 -30.70 13.36
N LEU A 456 22.78 -30.96 12.29
CA LEU A 456 21.51 -31.70 12.36
C LEU A 456 21.70 -33.10 12.96
N ASP A 457 22.85 -33.73 12.69
CA ASP A 457 23.20 -35.07 13.15
C ASP A 457 23.90 -35.10 14.54
N SER A 458 24.40 -33.97 15.06
CA SER A 458 25.17 -33.93 16.33
C SER A 458 24.28 -33.83 17.59
N GLU A 459 24.66 -34.54 18.65
CA GLU A 459 24.06 -34.45 20.00
C GLU A 459 24.63 -33.28 20.83
N THR A 460 25.00 -32.16 20.23
CA THR A 460 25.41 -30.98 21.00
C THR A 460 24.19 -30.39 21.74
N GLY A 461 24.36 -30.00 23.01
CA GLY A 461 23.29 -29.46 23.87
C GLY A 461 22.80 -28.04 23.50
N LEU A 462 23.24 -27.51 22.35
CA LEU A 462 22.88 -26.18 21.85
C LEU A 462 21.41 -26.14 21.43
N ARG A 463 20.66 -25.19 21.97
CA ARG A 463 19.26 -24.93 21.61
C ARG A 463 19.13 -23.90 20.50
N ARG A 464 20.07 -22.95 20.43
CA ARG A 464 20.11 -21.91 19.42
C ARG A 464 21.52 -21.71 18.88
N PHE A 465 21.67 -21.81 17.57
CA PHE A 465 22.92 -21.50 16.88
C PHE A 465 22.63 -20.55 15.73
N GLU A 466 23.24 -19.36 15.76
CA GLU A 466 23.02 -18.31 14.76
C GLU A 466 24.35 -17.93 14.12
N LEU A 467 24.42 -18.09 12.79
CA LEU A 467 25.61 -17.77 12.01
C LEU A 467 25.26 -16.66 11.01
N ASN A 468 25.92 -15.52 11.17
CA ASN A 468 25.66 -14.31 10.39
C ASN A 468 26.76 -14.10 9.33
N PHE A 469 26.38 -13.77 8.11
CA PHE A 469 27.28 -13.58 6.97
C PHE A 469 27.28 -12.12 6.49
N ARG A 470 28.47 -11.60 6.18
CA ARG A 470 28.68 -10.31 5.51
C ARG A 470 29.40 -10.48 4.17
N CYS A 471 28.71 -11.06 3.20
CA CYS A 471 29.11 -11.13 1.81
C CYS A 471 27.86 -11.10 0.93
N GLU A 472 28.00 -10.84 -0.37
CA GLU A 472 26.91 -11.12 -1.32
C GLU A 472 26.59 -12.62 -1.25
N PRO A 473 25.31 -13.01 -1.18
CA PRO A 473 24.95 -14.42 -1.10
C PRO A 473 25.49 -15.14 -2.35
N PRO A 474 26.12 -16.32 -2.21
CA PRO A 474 26.42 -17.18 -3.36
C PRO A 474 25.17 -17.38 -4.22
N GLU A 475 25.33 -17.44 -5.55
CA GLU A 475 24.23 -17.50 -6.52
C GLU A 475 23.29 -18.70 -6.33
N VAL A 476 23.76 -19.73 -5.63
CA VAL A 476 22.97 -20.89 -5.25
C VAL A 476 23.24 -21.16 -3.79
N LEU A 477 22.22 -21.04 -2.94
CA LEU A 477 22.21 -21.66 -1.61
C LEU A 477 20.79 -22.16 -1.36
N PRO A 478 20.60 -23.38 -0.84
CA PRO A 478 19.28 -23.85 -0.47
C PRO A 478 18.74 -23.03 0.71
N ASP A 479 17.41 -22.91 0.80
CA ASP A 479 16.68 -22.01 1.70
C ASP A 479 16.82 -22.41 3.19
N PHE A 480 18.00 -22.21 3.77
CA PHE A 480 18.34 -22.58 5.16
C PHE A 480 18.15 -21.42 6.16
N ARG A 481 17.29 -20.44 5.86
CA ARG A 481 17.16 -19.24 6.70
C ARG A 481 16.63 -19.55 8.12
N HIS A 482 15.89 -20.65 8.29
CA HIS A 482 15.57 -21.23 9.60
C HIS A 482 15.36 -22.74 9.48
N LEU A 483 16.25 -23.52 10.08
CA LEU A 483 16.06 -24.96 10.27
C LEU A 483 15.60 -25.21 11.71
N VAL A 484 14.34 -25.61 11.87
CA VAL A 484 13.83 -26.13 13.14
C VAL A 484 13.67 -27.64 13.02
N ALA A 485 14.71 -28.38 13.43
CA ALA A 485 14.68 -29.83 13.50
C ALA A 485 14.71 -30.27 14.97
N GLY A 486 13.64 -30.91 15.43
CA GLY A 486 13.58 -31.52 16.77
C GLY A 486 13.61 -30.54 17.96
N GLY A 487 13.18 -29.28 17.78
CA GLY A 487 13.11 -28.27 18.86
C GLY A 487 14.39 -27.44 19.07
N ARG A 488 15.33 -27.50 18.13
CA ARG A 488 16.53 -26.65 18.07
C ARG A 488 16.36 -25.60 16.97
N ASP A 489 16.82 -24.38 17.21
CA ASP A 489 16.66 -23.23 16.31
C ASP A 489 18.02 -22.85 15.71
N VAL A 490 18.25 -23.25 14.46
CA VAL A 490 19.47 -22.91 13.71
C VAL A 490 19.11 -21.88 12.66
N SER A 491 19.69 -20.68 12.75
CA SER A 491 19.35 -19.55 11.89
C SER A 491 20.58 -18.97 11.19
N LEU A 492 20.48 -18.77 9.87
CA LEU A 492 21.52 -18.14 9.06
C LEU A 492 21.02 -16.77 8.60
N GLN A 493 21.72 -15.69 8.95
CA GLN A 493 21.34 -14.34 8.49
C GLN A 493 22.41 -13.73 7.59
N TYR A 494 21.98 -13.12 6.48
CA TYR A 494 22.85 -12.46 5.51
C TYR A 494 22.67 -10.96 5.59
N THR A 495 23.78 -10.22 5.72
CA THR A 495 23.79 -8.76 5.74
C THR A 495 24.54 -8.23 4.51
N PRO A 496 23.88 -7.52 3.57
CA PRO A 496 24.51 -7.04 2.33
C PRO A 496 25.63 -6.03 2.59
N TYR A 497 26.71 -6.09 1.79
CA TYR A 497 27.84 -5.15 1.87
C TYR A 497 27.60 -3.93 0.97
N THR A 498 27.15 -2.80 1.52
CA THR A 498 26.96 -1.56 0.75
C THR A 498 28.22 -0.68 0.79
N ARG A 499 28.97 -0.61 -0.32
CA ARG A 499 30.06 0.35 -0.51
C ARG A 499 29.49 1.65 -1.11
N ALA A 500 29.51 2.76 -0.37
CA ALA A 500 29.17 4.06 -0.92
C ALA A 500 30.32 4.56 -1.82
N PRO A 501 30.08 4.96 -3.09
CA PRO A 501 31.13 5.52 -3.92
C PRO A 501 31.37 7.00 -3.56
N LYS A 502 32.63 7.38 -3.36
CA LYS A 502 33.08 8.78 -3.36
C LYS A 502 33.28 9.25 -4.81
N PRO A 503 33.05 10.55 -5.11
CA PRO A 503 33.09 11.07 -6.47
C PRO A 503 34.51 11.49 -6.87
N THR A 504 35.04 10.99 -7.99
CA THR A 504 36.14 11.65 -8.72
C THR A 504 36.13 11.35 -10.22
N ALA A 505 36.00 12.44 -10.98
CA ALA A 505 36.75 12.87 -12.17
C ALA A 505 36.85 11.98 -13.43
N TRP A 506 36.37 12.61 -14.51
CA TRP A 506 36.58 12.38 -15.95
C TRP A 506 38.01 12.07 -16.42
N GLN A 507 38.11 11.11 -17.36
CA GLN A 507 39.03 10.97 -18.53
C GLN A 507 38.79 9.53 -19.05
N GLY A 508 38.46 9.18 -20.30
CA GLY A 508 38.82 9.72 -21.61
C GLY A 508 39.43 8.55 -22.42
N ILE A 509 39.03 8.42 -23.69
CA ILE A 509 39.70 7.74 -24.83
C ILE A 509 39.02 6.48 -25.41
N GLU A 510 38.72 6.68 -26.70
CA GLU A 510 38.29 5.85 -27.81
C GLU A 510 39.11 4.57 -28.06
N GLN A 511 38.50 3.59 -28.75
CA GLN A 511 38.90 3.08 -30.09
C GLN A 511 38.24 1.71 -30.35
N SER A 512 37.30 1.63 -31.30
CA SER A 512 37.48 1.10 -32.68
C SER A 512 37.85 -0.40 -32.70
N THR A 513 37.09 -1.27 -33.35
CA THR A 513 37.10 -1.40 -34.81
C THR A 513 36.02 -2.37 -35.30
N SER A 514 35.43 -1.97 -36.42
CA SER A 514 34.57 -2.69 -37.34
C SER A 514 35.23 -3.90 -38.02
N PHE A 515 34.45 -4.92 -38.40
CA PHE A 515 34.69 -5.66 -39.65
C PHE A 515 33.39 -6.02 -40.38
N LEU A 516 33.46 -5.80 -41.70
CA LEU A 516 32.46 -5.83 -42.76
C LEU A 516 32.20 -7.26 -43.29
N TYR A 517 31.00 -7.56 -43.85
CA TYR A 517 30.76 -7.56 -45.31
C TYR A 517 29.34 -8.00 -45.73
N ASN A 518 28.96 -7.48 -46.92
CA ASN A 518 27.65 -7.40 -47.58
C ASN A 518 27.22 -8.58 -48.49
N SER A 519 25.90 -8.61 -48.75
CA SER A 519 25.17 -9.04 -49.98
C SER A 519 25.09 -10.56 -50.28
N CYS A 520 24.02 -11.15 -50.84
CA CYS A 520 23.09 -10.73 -51.90
C CYS A 520 21.74 -11.53 -51.84
N ALA A 521 20.81 -11.21 -52.75
CA ALA A 521 19.35 -11.23 -52.63
C ALA A 521 18.55 -12.48 -53.09
N SER A 522 17.28 -12.47 -52.67
CA SER A 522 16.04 -12.98 -53.31
C SER A 522 15.60 -14.44 -53.13
N CYS A 523 14.66 -14.65 -52.20
CA CYS A 523 13.43 -15.42 -52.40
C CYS A 523 12.41 -14.97 -51.33
N THR A 524 11.23 -14.53 -51.76
CA THR A 524 10.14 -14.05 -50.91
C THR A 524 9.44 -15.21 -50.19
N THR A 525 9.92 -15.46 -48.98
CA THR A 525 9.16 -16.02 -47.85
C THR A 525 9.17 -14.94 -46.78
N THR A 526 8.02 -14.57 -46.24
CA THR A 526 7.92 -13.72 -45.05
C THR A 526 8.56 -14.46 -43.88
N THR A 527 9.88 -14.35 -43.76
CA THR A 527 10.65 -14.70 -42.58
C THR A 527 10.46 -13.60 -41.56
N ASN A 528 9.90 -13.93 -40.40
CA ASN A 528 9.93 -13.10 -39.20
C ASN A 528 11.38 -12.64 -38.98
N MET A 529 11.63 -11.34 -39.12
CA MET A 529 12.89 -10.75 -38.70
C MET A 529 12.92 -10.74 -37.16
N PRO A 530 14.07 -11.01 -36.52
CA PRO A 530 14.22 -10.85 -35.08
C PRO A 530 13.83 -9.41 -34.69
N ALA A 531 13.24 -9.23 -33.51
CA ALA A 531 12.92 -7.88 -33.05
C ALA A 531 14.22 -7.06 -32.95
N ASP A 532 14.28 -5.90 -33.59
CA ASP A 532 15.49 -5.07 -33.62
C ASP A 532 15.93 -4.67 -32.20
N ALA A 533 17.21 -4.40 -32.02
CA ALA A 533 17.70 -3.81 -30.78
C ALA A 533 17.03 -2.46 -30.53
N LEU A 534 16.64 -2.20 -29.28
CA LEU A 534 16.03 -0.93 -28.90
C LEU A 534 17.07 0.19 -29.04
N ASP A 535 16.83 1.17 -29.91
CA ASP A 535 17.64 2.37 -29.98
C ASP A 535 17.31 3.28 -28.77
N PRO A 536 18.25 3.51 -27.83
CA PRO A 536 18.02 4.39 -26.69
C PRO A 536 17.54 5.78 -27.06
N LYS A 537 17.88 6.27 -28.26
CA LYS A 537 17.44 7.60 -28.73
C LYS A 537 15.93 7.69 -28.88
N VAL A 538 15.24 6.58 -29.18
CA VAL A 538 13.77 6.56 -29.26
C VAL A 538 13.17 6.85 -27.90
N VAL A 539 13.65 6.19 -26.85
CA VAL A 539 13.18 6.39 -25.47
C VAL A 539 13.48 7.81 -24.99
N LEU A 540 14.69 8.31 -25.22
CA LEU A 540 15.10 9.67 -24.81
C LEU A 540 14.33 10.78 -25.52
N LYS A 541 13.83 10.51 -26.73
CA LYS A 541 12.99 11.45 -27.49
C LYS A 541 11.57 11.54 -26.92
N LEU A 542 11.07 10.44 -26.36
CA LEU A 542 9.79 10.40 -25.65
C LEU A 542 9.90 11.11 -24.29
N ASP A 543 10.96 10.80 -23.54
CA ASP A 543 11.23 11.42 -22.24
C ASP A 543 12.73 11.43 -21.92
N GLY A 544 13.34 12.62 -21.97
CA GLY A 544 14.75 12.82 -21.68
C GLY A 544 15.14 12.56 -20.22
N TYR A 545 14.19 12.59 -19.28
CA TYR A 545 14.48 12.29 -17.87
C TYR A 545 14.76 10.80 -17.62
N LEU A 546 14.51 9.93 -18.61
CA LEU A 546 14.82 8.50 -18.53
C LEU A 546 16.29 8.18 -18.79
N GLU A 547 17.15 9.17 -19.12
CA GLU A 547 18.58 8.96 -19.39
C GLU A 547 19.29 8.08 -18.34
N PRO A 548 19.11 8.27 -17.02
CA PRO A 548 19.74 7.42 -16.01
C PRO A 548 19.23 5.97 -16.02
N ASN A 549 18.04 5.73 -16.58
CA ASN A 549 17.32 4.46 -16.55
C ASN A 549 17.37 3.70 -17.87
N ILE A 550 17.98 4.28 -18.91
CA ILE A 550 18.18 3.63 -20.21
C ILE A 550 18.80 2.23 -20.10
N PRO A 551 19.85 1.98 -19.27
CA PRO A 551 20.41 0.63 -19.15
C PRO A 551 19.38 -0.41 -18.69
N ALA A 552 18.53 -0.07 -17.73
CA ALA A 552 17.47 -0.96 -17.23
C ALA A 552 16.38 -1.19 -18.29
N ILE A 553 15.99 -0.15 -19.04
CA ILE A 553 14.98 -0.25 -20.10
C ILE A 553 15.48 -1.11 -21.26
N VAL A 554 16.72 -0.88 -21.70
CA VAL A 554 17.36 -1.69 -22.76
C VAL A 554 17.51 -3.14 -22.30
N HIS A 555 17.95 -3.37 -21.07
CA HIS A 555 18.07 -4.73 -20.52
C HIS A 555 16.72 -5.48 -20.55
N ARG A 556 15.65 -4.87 -20.04
CA ARG A 556 14.29 -5.46 -20.09
C ARG A 556 13.86 -5.78 -21.52
N HIS A 557 14.14 -4.88 -22.46
CA HIS A 557 13.83 -5.10 -23.87
C HIS A 557 14.66 -6.23 -24.50
N ASP A 558 15.92 -6.40 -24.11
CA ASP A 558 16.75 -7.52 -24.53
C ASP A 558 16.24 -8.87 -23.97
N VAL A 559 15.77 -8.89 -22.72
CA VAL A 559 15.15 -10.08 -22.10
C VAL A 559 13.82 -10.43 -22.78
N PHE A 560 12.98 -9.43 -23.06
CA PHE A 560 11.76 -9.60 -23.88
C PHE A 560 12.09 -10.20 -25.25
N ARG A 561 13.08 -9.66 -25.96
CA ARG A 561 13.51 -10.16 -27.27
C ARG A 561 13.96 -11.61 -27.18
N LYS A 562 14.78 -11.95 -26.19
CA LYS A 562 15.25 -13.33 -25.98
C LYS A 562 14.08 -14.31 -25.83
N TRP A 563 13.04 -13.94 -25.08
CA TRP A 563 11.84 -14.77 -24.96
C TRP A 563 11.04 -14.86 -26.25
N LYS A 564 10.86 -13.73 -26.95
CA LYS A 564 10.19 -13.71 -28.26
C LYS A 564 10.90 -14.60 -29.29
N ASP A 565 12.22 -14.48 -29.39
CA ASP A 565 13.06 -15.30 -30.27
C ASP A 565 12.98 -16.78 -29.89
N THR A 566 12.94 -17.10 -28.58
CA THR A 566 12.76 -18.47 -28.09
C THR A 566 11.40 -19.04 -28.53
N ILE A 567 10.32 -18.27 -28.41
CA ILE A 567 8.98 -18.67 -28.85
C ILE A 567 8.94 -18.85 -30.38
N ASP A 568 9.55 -17.93 -31.13
CA ASP A 568 9.63 -18.03 -32.59
C ASP A 568 10.41 -19.27 -33.04
N GLN A 569 11.57 -19.55 -32.42
CA GLN A 569 12.45 -20.64 -32.79
C GLN A 569 11.88 -22.03 -32.44
N TYR A 570 11.33 -22.19 -31.22
CA TYR A 570 11.00 -23.51 -30.68
C TYR A 570 9.51 -23.82 -30.70
N GLU A 571 8.65 -22.81 -30.73
CA GLU A 571 7.19 -22.99 -30.63
C GLU A 571 6.45 -22.58 -31.92
N GLY A 572 7.17 -22.09 -32.93
CA GLY A 572 6.59 -21.65 -34.19
C GLY A 572 5.87 -20.30 -34.08
N GLY A 573 6.36 -19.43 -33.20
CA GLY A 573 5.89 -18.07 -32.98
C GLY A 573 4.62 -17.95 -32.16
N TYR A 574 4.20 -16.72 -31.90
CA TYR A 574 3.04 -16.44 -31.04
C TYR A 574 1.76 -17.15 -31.47
N ASP A 575 1.50 -17.31 -32.77
CA ASP A 575 0.26 -17.94 -33.21
C ASP A 575 0.13 -19.40 -32.73
N ASN A 576 1.22 -20.16 -32.77
CA ASN A 576 1.23 -21.55 -32.31
C ASN A 576 1.36 -21.66 -30.79
N PHE A 577 2.22 -20.83 -30.19
CA PHE A 577 2.49 -20.86 -28.75
C PHE A 577 1.25 -20.52 -27.91
N THR A 578 0.49 -19.52 -28.34
CA THR A 578 -0.72 -19.04 -27.65
C THR A 578 -1.96 -19.90 -27.93
N LYS A 579 -1.87 -20.92 -28.78
CA LYS A 579 -2.93 -21.93 -28.98
C LYS A 579 -2.72 -23.15 -28.08
N GLY A 580 -2.09 -22.97 -26.92
CA GLY A 580 -1.87 -24.04 -25.95
C GLY A 580 -3.17 -24.74 -25.53
N TYR A 581 -4.28 -24.01 -25.48
CA TYR A 581 -5.61 -24.54 -25.13
C TYR A 581 -6.19 -25.53 -26.17
N LEU A 582 -5.64 -25.60 -27.39
CA LEU A 582 -5.97 -26.63 -28.40
C LEU A 582 -5.13 -27.91 -28.23
N LYS A 583 -4.13 -27.88 -27.34
CA LYS A 583 -3.23 -29.00 -27.05
C LYS A 583 -3.43 -29.52 -25.63
N PHE A 584 -3.45 -28.63 -24.64
CA PHE A 584 -3.66 -28.88 -23.22
C PHE A 584 -5.15 -28.86 -22.86
N GLY A 585 -5.51 -29.50 -21.74
CA GLY A 585 -6.90 -29.75 -21.39
C GLY A 585 -7.53 -30.83 -22.27
N LEU A 586 -8.85 -30.90 -22.27
CA LEU A 586 -9.61 -31.91 -23.00
C LEU A 586 -9.96 -31.40 -24.41
N ASN A 587 -9.41 -32.03 -25.43
CA ASN A 587 -9.61 -31.67 -26.83
C ASN A 587 -10.27 -32.83 -27.58
N VAL A 588 -11.34 -32.52 -28.33
CA VAL A 588 -12.13 -33.52 -29.06
C VAL A 588 -11.67 -33.58 -30.51
N GLY A 589 -11.26 -34.77 -30.96
CA GLY A 589 -10.91 -35.04 -32.35
C GLY A 589 -12.14 -35.24 -33.24
N SER A 590 -11.95 -35.14 -34.55
CA SER A 590 -13.03 -35.24 -35.55
C SER A 590 -13.74 -36.60 -35.58
N ASN A 591 -13.09 -37.66 -35.09
CA ASN A 591 -13.65 -39.00 -34.95
C ASN A 591 -14.39 -39.23 -33.61
N GLY A 592 -14.41 -38.23 -32.72
CA GLY A 592 -14.97 -38.30 -31.37
C GLY A 592 -13.99 -38.76 -30.29
N GLU A 593 -12.71 -38.96 -30.60
CA GLU A 593 -11.70 -39.24 -29.57
C GLU A 593 -11.45 -38.01 -28.69
N VAL A 594 -11.10 -38.23 -27.43
CA VAL A 594 -10.76 -37.14 -26.51
C VAL A 594 -9.29 -37.25 -26.12
N VAL A 595 -8.49 -36.27 -26.51
CA VAL A 595 -7.10 -36.14 -26.08
C VAL A 595 -7.05 -35.22 -24.87
N TYR A 596 -6.56 -35.72 -23.74
CA TYR A 596 -6.31 -34.94 -22.54
C TYR A 596 -4.81 -34.79 -22.32
N ARG A 597 -4.34 -33.55 -22.17
CA ARG A 597 -2.96 -33.24 -21.76
C ARG A 597 -2.91 -32.33 -20.54
N GLU A 598 -1.95 -32.58 -19.67
CA GLU A 598 -1.74 -31.80 -18.44
C GLU A 598 -0.26 -31.70 -18.08
N TRP A 599 0.18 -30.52 -17.65
CA TRP A 599 1.55 -30.33 -17.16
C TRP A 599 1.62 -30.60 -15.65
N ALA A 600 2.31 -31.68 -15.27
CA ALA A 600 2.47 -32.10 -13.87
C ALA A 600 3.80 -32.86 -13.68
N PRO A 601 4.94 -32.17 -13.78
CA PRO A 601 6.27 -32.77 -13.74
C PRO A 601 6.59 -33.46 -12.41
N ASN A 602 6.00 -33.08 -11.28
CA ASN A 602 6.27 -33.76 -10.00
C ASN A 602 5.50 -35.09 -9.86
N ALA A 603 4.41 -35.30 -10.60
CA ALA A 603 3.65 -36.54 -10.52
C ALA A 603 4.49 -37.75 -10.99
N LYS A 604 4.34 -38.88 -10.29
CA LYS A 604 4.92 -40.18 -10.65
C LYS A 604 3.98 -41.02 -11.51
N GLU A 605 2.69 -40.91 -11.26
CA GLU A 605 1.61 -41.53 -12.05
C GLU A 605 0.47 -40.51 -12.19
N ALA A 606 -0.22 -40.52 -13.32
CA ALA A 606 -1.43 -39.72 -13.52
C ALA A 606 -2.51 -40.52 -14.25
N TYR A 607 -3.77 -40.26 -13.89
CA TYR A 607 -4.94 -40.95 -14.42
C TYR A 607 -6.07 -39.95 -14.68
N LEU A 608 -6.79 -40.09 -15.79
CA LEU A 608 -8.03 -39.35 -16.01
C LEU A 608 -9.20 -40.11 -15.37
N ILE A 609 -9.96 -39.45 -14.51
CA ILE A 609 -11.09 -40.05 -13.78
C ILE A 609 -12.34 -39.21 -13.94
N GLY A 610 -13.51 -39.83 -13.79
CA GLY A 610 -14.78 -39.11 -13.82
C GLY A 610 -15.98 -40.04 -13.91
N ASP A 611 -17.15 -39.48 -14.16
CA ASP A 611 -18.39 -40.26 -14.27
C ASP A 611 -18.29 -41.32 -15.37
N PHE A 612 -17.60 -41.01 -16.48
CA PHE A 612 -17.43 -41.90 -17.63
C PHE A 612 -16.70 -43.22 -17.33
N ASN A 613 -15.96 -43.28 -16.21
CA ASN A 613 -15.25 -44.48 -15.78
C ASN A 613 -15.57 -44.88 -14.32
N GLU A 614 -16.72 -44.45 -13.83
CA GLU A 614 -17.19 -44.72 -12.47
C GLU A 614 -16.16 -44.30 -11.39
N TRP A 615 -15.42 -43.22 -11.66
CA TRP A 615 -14.36 -42.69 -10.80
C TRP A 615 -13.22 -43.69 -10.51
N ASN A 616 -13.00 -44.67 -11.40
CA ASN A 616 -11.96 -45.68 -11.25
C ASN A 616 -10.55 -45.09 -11.45
N LYS A 617 -9.81 -44.97 -10.34
CA LYS A 617 -8.49 -44.32 -10.23
C LYS A 617 -7.30 -45.06 -10.83
N SER A 618 -7.52 -46.21 -11.48
CA SER A 618 -6.46 -46.98 -12.15
C SER A 618 -6.75 -47.33 -13.61
N SER A 619 -7.98 -47.08 -14.08
CA SER A 619 -8.46 -47.56 -15.39
C SER A 619 -7.90 -46.82 -16.60
N HIS A 620 -7.56 -45.53 -16.46
CA HIS A 620 -7.16 -44.66 -17.57
C HIS A 620 -5.82 -43.97 -17.29
N PRO A 621 -4.70 -44.73 -17.26
CA PRO A 621 -3.37 -44.18 -17.01
C PRO A 621 -2.89 -43.28 -18.15
N MET A 622 -2.31 -42.15 -17.79
CA MET A 622 -1.68 -41.21 -18.72
C MET A 622 -0.19 -41.54 -18.92
N LYS A 623 0.38 -41.08 -20.03
CA LYS A 623 1.82 -41.22 -20.33
C LYS A 623 2.52 -39.88 -20.18
N LYS A 624 3.62 -39.86 -19.41
CA LYS A 624 4.46 -38.66 -19.21
C LYS A 624 5.52 -38.57 -20.30
N ASN A 625 5.74 -37.38 -20.84
CA ASN A 625 6.87 -37.09 -21.73
C ASN A 625 8.08 -36.50 -20.96
N ASP A 626 9.16 -36.20 -21.68
CA ASP A 626 10.41 -35.70 -21.11
C ASP A 626 10.30 -34.31 -20.46
N PHE A 627 9.26 -33.54 -20.80
CA PHE A 627 8.99 -32.21 -20.23
C PHE A 627 7.97 -32.25 -19.08
N GLY A 628 7.56 -33.44 -18.65
CA GLY A 628 6.61 -33.61 -17.55
C GLY A 628 5.14 -33.36 -17.94
N VAL A 629 4.83 -33.34 -19.23
CA VAL A 629 3.45 -33.31 -19.74
C VAL A 629 2.91 -34.73 -19.80
N TRP A 630 1.74 -34.93 -19.20
CA TRP A 630 0.99 -36.18 -19.22
C TRP A 630 -0.04 -36.14 -20.34
N GLU A 631 -0.19 -37.25 -21.07
CA GLU A 631 -1.15 -37.39 -22.17
C GLU A 631 -1.94 -38.69 -22.08
N ILE A 632 -3.22 -38.64 -22.42
CA ILE A 632 -4.04 -39.82 -22.72
C ILE A 632 -4.97 -39.51 -23.90
N THR A 633 -5.19 -40.51 -24.76
CA THR A 633 -6.24 -40.48 -25.79
C THR A 633 -7.33 -41.47 -25.40
N ILE A 634 -8.54 -40.97 -25.16
CA ILE A 634 -9.73 -41.77 -24.90
C ILE A 634 -10.42 -42.05 -26.25
N PRO A 635 -10.50 -43.31 -26.68
CA PRO A 635 -11.14 -43.64 -27.95
C PRO A 635 -12.64 -43.35 -27.89
N PRO A 636 -13.28 -43.03 -29.03
CA PRO A 636 -14.74 -42.86 -29.08
C PRO A 636 -15.45 -44.19 -28.80
N THR A 637 -16.67 -44.13 -28.24
CA THR A 637 -17.52 -45.33 -28.05
C THR A 637 -18.04 -45.88 -29.39
N SER A 638 -18.27 -44.98 -30.34
CA SER A 638 -18.56 -45.25 -31.75
C SER A 638 -18.15 -44.04 -32.58
N SER A 639 -17.93 -44.18 -33.89
CA SER A 639 -17.45 -43.07 -34.73
C SER A 639 -18.34 -41.82 -34.58
N GLY A 640 -17.74 -40.70 -34.19
CA GLY A 640 -18.43 -39.43 -33.94
C GLY A 640 -19.05 -39.28 -32.55
N THR A 641 -18.94 -40.27 -31.66
CA THR A 641 -19.48 -40.23 -30.30
C THR A 641 -18.37 -40.27 -29.25
N CYS A 642 -18.24 -39.18 -28.49
CA CYS A 642 -17.26 -39.09 -27.40
C CYS A 642 -17.54 -40.12 -26.30
N ALA A 643 -16.49 -40.73 -25.76
CA ALA A 643 -16.60 -41.63 -24.61
C ALA A 643 -16.84 -40.91 -23.28
N ILE A 644 -16.47 -39.62 -23.19
CA ILE A 644 -16.78 -38.77 -22.05
C ILE A 644 -18.07 -38.01 -22.41
N PRO A 645 -19.20 -38.23 -21.69
CA PRO A 645 -20.44 -37.51 -21.97
C PRO A 645 -20.32 -36.01 -21.71
N HIS A 646 -20.97 -35.19 -22.54
CA HIS A 646 -21.08 -33.73 -22.30
C HIS A 646 -21.59 -33.42 -20.89
N ASP A 647 -20.99 -32.43 -20.26
CA ASP A 647 -21.30 -31.93 -18.91
C ASP A 647 -21.20 -33.02 -17.81
N SER A 648 -20.49 -34.13 -18.06
CA SER A 648 -20.14 -35.10 -17.02
C SER A 648 -18.96 -34.61 -16.17
N LYS A 649 -18.88 -35.08 -14.91
CA LYS A 649 -17.82 -34.70 -13.99
C LYS A 649 -16.52 -35.43 -14.31
N ILE A 650 -15.40 -34.72 -14.23
CA ILE A 650 -14.06 -35.26 -14.48
C ILE A 650 -13.02 -34.67 -13.52
N LYS A 651 -11.94 -35.39 -13.25
CA LYS A 651 -10.73 -34.95 -12.51
C LYS A 651 -9.49 -35.64 -13.05
N ILE A 652 -8.32 -35.09 -12.75
CA ILE A 652 -7.05 -35.80 -12.85
C ILE A 652 -6.70 -36.36 -11.46
N SER A 653 -6.29 -37.63 -11.39
CA SER A 653 -5.79 -38.29 -10.19
C SER A 653 -4.30 -38.58 -10.34
N MET A 654 -3.48 -38.09 -9.42
CA MET A 654 -2.03 -38.18 -9.49
C MET A 654 -1.45 -38.86 -8.25
N VAL A 655 -0.41 -39.67 -8.44
CA VAL A 655 0.42 -40.19 -7.35
C VAL A 655 1.69 -39.33 -7.28
N ILE A 656 1.91 -38.68 -6.15
CA ILE A 656 3.06 -37.80 -5.91
C ILE A 656 4.26 -38.57 -5.33
N PRO A 657 5.48 -38.00 -5.30
CA PRO A 657 6.67 -38.74 -4.90
C PRO A 657 6.64 -39.37 -3.51
N SER A 658 5.89 -38.77 -2.58
CA SER A 658 5.64 -39.28 -1.22
C SER A 658 4.75 -40.54 -1.17
N GLY A 659 4.17 -40.96 -2.31
CA GLY A 659 3.22 -42.06 -2.40
C GLY A 659 1.77 -41.64 -2.14
N GLY A 660 1.54 -40.39 -1.74
CA GLY A 660 0.19 -39.82 -1.62
C GLY A 660 -0.53 -39.76 -2.97
N ARG A 661 -1.86 -39.91 -2.94
CA ARG A 661 -2.71 -39.71 -4.12
C ARG A 661 -3.53 -38.43 -3.96
N ILE A 662 -3.47 -37.56 -4.97
CA ILE A 662 -4.18 -36.29 -5.02
C ILE A 662 -5.10 -36.25 -6.24
N ASP A 663 -6.28 -35.66 -6.10
CA ASP A 663 -7.18 -35.41 -7.21
C ASP A 663 -7.31 -33.88 -7.40
N ARG A 664 -7.33 -33.43 -8.66
CA ARG A 664 -7.41 -32.01 -9.04
C ARG A 664 -8.37 -31.78 -10.19
N LEU A 665 -8.90 -30.56 -10.29
CA LEU A 665 -9.59 -30.10 -11.50
C LEU A 665 -8.54 -29.80 -12.57
N PRO A 666 -8.69 -30.25 -13.83
CA PRO A 666 -7.70 -29.93 -14.87
C PRO A 666 -7.45 -28.43 -14.99
N ALA A 667 -6.19 -28.00 -15.11
CA ALA A 667 -5.83 -26.58 -15.09
C ALA A 667 -6.42 -25.80 -16.27
N TRP A 668 -6.68 -26.50 -17.37
CA TRP A 668 -7.21 -26.00 -18.64
C TRP A 668 -8.71 -26.28 -18.83
N ILE A 669 -9.45 -26.56 -17.75
CA ILE A 669 -10.87 -26.89 -17.83
C ILE A 669 -11.70 -25.68 -18.30
N LYS A 670 -12.66 -25.92 -19.20
CA LYS A 670 -13.54 -24.88 -19.77
C LYS A 670 -14.79 -24.57 -18.94
N ARG A 671 -15.15 -25.46 -18.01
CA ARG A 671 -16.31 -25.31 -17.13
C ARG A 671 -16.08 -26.07 -15.82
N VAL A 672 -16.44 -25.43 -14.73
CA VAL A 672 -16.60 -26.07 -13.43
C VAL A 672 -17.97 -25.70 -12.87
N THR A 673 -18.50 -26.43 -11.90
CA THR A 673 -19.79 -26.11 -11.24
C THR A 673 -19.72 -26.47 -9.76
N GLN A 674 -20.53 -25.81 -8.94
CA GLN A 674 -20.65 -26.08 -7.51
C GLN A 674 -22.07 -26.49 -7.16
N ASP A 675 -22.19 -27.55 -6.37
CA ASP A 675 -23.44 -27.98 -5.74
C ASP A 675 -23.28 -27.89 -4.23
N LEU A 676 -23.77 -26.81 -3.64
CA LEU A 676 -23.61 -26.51 -2.22
C LEU A 676 -24.33 -27.51 -1.29
N ASP A 677 -25.32 -28.26 -1.80
CA ASP A 677 -25.99 -29.30 -1.03
C ASP A 677 -25.11 -30.56 -0.91
N VAL A 678 -24.09 -30.70 -1.76
CA VAL A 678 -23.16 -31.82 -1.80
C VAL A 678 -21.80 -31.45 -1.24
N SER A 679 -21.19 -30.35 -1.70
CA SER A 679 -19.83 -29.96 -1.35
C SER A 679 -19.59 -28.46 -1.61
N PRO A 680 -18.81 -27.77 -0.75
CA PRO A 680 -18.35 -26.42 -1.04
C PRO A 680 -17.27 -26.37 -2.14
N VAL A 681 -16.72 -27.52 -2.56
CA VAL A 681 -15.67 -27.60 -3.60
C VAL A 681 -16.30 -27.71 -4.98
N TYR A 682 -15.74 -27.04 -5.97
CA TYR A 682 -16.17 -27.15 -7.37
C TYR A 682 -15.81 -28.50 -8.00
N ASP A 683 -16.62 -28.93 -8.98
CA ASP A 683 -16.35 -30.06 -9.85
C ASP A 683 -16.10 -29.59 -11.29
N ALA A 684 -15.09 -30.14 -11.94
CA ALA A 684 -14.83 -29.92 -13.36
C ALA A 684 -15.83 -30.65 -14.24
N ARG A 685 -16.32 -29.97 -15.28
CA ARG A 685 -17.34 -30.45 -16.21
C ARG A 685 -16.77 -30.53 -17.61
N PHE A 686 -16.91 -31.69 -18.25
CA PHE A 686 -16.46 -31.84 -19.64
C PHE A 686 -17.38 -31.08 -20.59
N TRP A 687 -16.99 -29.85 -20.96
CA TRP A 687 -17.79 -28.98 -21.80
C TRP A 687 -17.58 -29.25 -23.30
N ASN A 688 -18.39 -30.15 -23.84
CA ASN A 688 -18.48 -30.43 -25.28
C ASN A 688 -19.95 -30.48 -25.75
N PRO A 689 -20.67 -29.35 -25.78
CA PRO A 689 -22.08 -29.33 -26.13
C PRO A 689 -22.31 -29.90 -27.54
N PRO A 690 -23.44 -30.59 -27.78
CA PRO A 690 -23.77 -31.07 -29.11
C PRO A 690 -23.91 -29.91 -30.10
N ALA A 691 -23.75 -30.17 -31.40
CA ALA A 691 -23.79 -29.12 -32.43
C ALA A 691 -25.08 -28.27 -32.42
N SER A 692 -26.20 -28.82 -31.94
CA SER A 692 -27.47 -28.09 -31.77
C SER A 692 -27.50 -27.09 -30.62
N GLU A 693 -26.57 -27.21 -29.67
CA GLU A 693 -26.47 -26.38 -28.45
C GLU A 693 -25.22 -25.48 -28.45
N GLN A 694 -24.31 -25.64 -29.43
CA GLN A 694 -23.16 -24.76 -29.62
C GLN A 694 -23.60 -23.38 -30.12
N TYR A 695 -23.14 -22.33 -29.46
CA TYR A 695 -23.38 -20.97 -29.92
C TYR A 695 -22.51 -20.64 -31.13
N THR A 696 -23.12 -20.03 -32.15
CA THR A 696 -22.41 -19.48 -33.31
C THR A 696 -22.57 -17.96 -33.30
N PHE A 697 -21.45 -17.24 -33.28
CA PHE A 697 -21.43 -15.78 -33.37
C PHE A 697 -22.07 -15.30 -34.68
N LYS A 698 -22.93 -14.30 -34.57
CA LYS A 698 -23.73 -13.75 -35.69
C LYS A 698 -23.24 -12.36 -36.09
N ASN A 699 -22.63 -11.63 -35.16
CA ASN A 699 -22.20 -10.25 -35.36
C ASN A 699 -20.67 -10.18 -35.46
N ALA A 700 -20.19 -9.18 -36.20
CA ALA A 700 -18.78 -8.86 -36.25
C ALA A 700 -18.39 -7.98 -35.06
N ARG A 701 -17.13 -8.08 -34.63
CA ARG A 701 -16.54 -7.18 -33.65
C ARG A 701 -16.69 -5.72 -34.08
N PRO A 702 -17.05 -4.80 -33.18
CA PRO A 702 -17.07 -3.38 -33.48
C PRO A 702 -15.66 -2.86 -33.78
N PRO A 703 -15.52 -1.75 -34.52
CA PRO A 703 -14.22 -1.11 -34.71
C PRO A 703 -13.67 -0.58 -33.39
N LYS A 704 -12.33 -0.53 -33.24
CA LYS A 704 -11.66 0.04 -32.07
C LYS A 704 -12.17 1.47 -31.83
N PRO A 705 -12.79 1.76 -30.67
CA PRO A 705 -13.28 3.09 -30.36
C PRO A 705 -12.09 4.03 -30.19
N LYS A 706 -12.25 5.25 -30.72
CA LYS A 706 -11.25 6.32 -30.54
C LYS A 706 -11.46 7.06 -29.22
N ASP A 707 -12.71 7.11 -28.76
CA ASP A 707 -13.21 7.74 -27.54
C ASP A 707 -13.81 6.70 -26.59
N ALA A 708 -12.97 5.97 -25.87
CA ALA A 708 -13.43 4.90 -24.98
C ALA A 708 -14.30 5.46 -23.84
N ARG A 709 -15.60 5.16 -23.87
CA ARG A 709 -16.58 5.40 -22.79
C ARG A 709 -17.00 4.03 -22.27
N ILE A 710 -16.38 3.66 -21.16
CA ILE A 710 -16.38 2.35 -20.56
C ILE A 710 -17.46 2.27 -19.50
N TYR A 711 -18.35 1.28 -19.63
CA TYR A 711 -19.27 0.87 -18.59
C TYR A 711 -18.72 -0.37 -17.90
N GLU A 712 -18.20 -0.21 -16.69
CA GLU A 712 -17.70 -1.30 -15.86
C GLU A 712 -18.87 -2.02 -15.18
N ALA A 713 -18.96 -3.34 -15.37
CA ALA A 713 -20.13 -4.12 -15.00
C ALA A 713 -19.76 -5.48 -14.42
N HIS A 714 -20.66 -6.01 -13.58
CA HIS A 714 -20.54 -7.34 -12.99
C HIS A 714 -21.87 -8.08 -13.08
N VAL A 715 -21.92 -9.10 -13.96
CA VAL A 715 -23.14 -9.85 -14.32
C VAL A 715 -23.95 -10.31 -13.10
N GLY A 716 -23.28 -10.87 -12.10
CA GLY A 716 -23.96 -11.44 -10.94
C GLY A 716 -24.72 -10.44 -10.05
N ILE A 717 -24.39 -9.13 -10.09
CA ILE A 717 -25.05 -8.11 -9.27
C ILE A 717 -25.97 -7.20 -10.08
N SER A 718 -26.00 -7.37 -11.41
CA SER A 718 -26.79 -6.56 -12.33
C SER A 718 -28.30 -6.83 -12.26
N SER A 719 -28.76 -7.69 -11.35
CA SER A 719 -30.17 -7.93 -11.08
C SER A 719 -30.67 -7.03 -9.95
N PRO A 720 -31.95 -6.60 -9.95
CA PRO A 720 -32.55 -5.93 -8.78
C PRO A 720 -32.90 -6.90 -7.65
N GLU A 721 -32.84 -8.21 -7.90
CA GLU A 721 -33.11 -9.25 -6.91
C GLU A 721 -31.86 -9.55 -6.09
N GLY A 722 -32.02 -9.87 -4.80
CA GLY A 722 -30.93 -10.30 -3.93
C GLY A 722 -30.52 -11.74 -4.20
N ARG A 723 -29.94 -12.00 -5.38
CA ARG A 723 -29.37 -13.28 -5.83
C ARG A 723 -28.34 -13.02 -6.93
N VAL A 724 -27.66 -14.07 -7.37
CA VAL A 724 -26.79 -13.99 -8.54
C VAL A 724 -27.62 -13.80 -9.82
N GLY A 725 -27.33 -12.75 -10.57
CA GLY A 725 -27.83 -12.49 -11.93
C GLY A 725 -27.15 -13.39 -12.98
N THR A 726 -27.82 -13.58 -14.11
CA THR A 726 -27.37 -14.47 -15.19
C THR A 726 -26.88 -13.72 -16.43
N TYR A 727 -26.08 -14.39 -17.27
CA TYR A 727 -25.64 -13.85 -18.56
C TYR A 727 -26.83 -13.45 -19.45
N LYS A 728 -27.89 -14.26 -19.49
CA LYS A 728 -29.11 -13.96 -20.26
C LYS A 728 -29.83 -12.73 -19.75
N GLU A 729 -29.95 -12.56 -18.43
CA GLU A 729 -30.56 -11.37 -17.85
C GLU A 729 -29.75 -10.11 -18.15
N PHE A 730 -28.41 -10.18 -18.07
CA PHE A 730 -27.54 -9.07 -18.45
C PHE A 730 -27.72 -8.71 -19.93
N THR A 731 -27.73 -9.72 -20.80
CA THR A 731 -27.92 -9.58 -22.25
C THR A 731 -29.23 -8.87 -22.57
N GLN A 732 -30.33 -9.30 -21.96
CA GLN A 732 -31.67 -8.81 -22.24
C GLN A 732 -31.95 -7.43 -21.61
N ASN A 733 -31.48 -7.21 -20.38
CA ASN A 733 -31.94 -6.08 -19.57
C ASN A 733 -30.91 -4.97 -19.43
N ILE A 734 -29.62 -5.27 -19.54
CA ILE A 734 -28.53 -4.33 -19.20
C ILE A 734 -27.83 -3.82 -20.45
N LEU A 735 -27.52 -4.67 -21.45
CA LEU A 735 -26.92 -4.21 -22.71
C LEU A 735 -27.71 -3.06 -23.38
N PRO A 736 -29.07 -3.10 -23.45
CA PRO A 736 -29.83 -1.98 -24.01
C PRO A 736 -29.67 -0.69 -23.20
N ARG A 737 -29.55 -0.77 -21.88
CA ARG A 737 -29.36 0.40 -21.00
C ARG A 737 -28.01 1.05 -21.26
N ILE A 738 -26.94 0.24 -21.28
CA ILE A 738 -25.58 0.69 -21.58
C ILE A 738 -25.54 1.40 -22.93
N LYS A 739 -26.12 0.78 -23.97
CA LYS A 739 -26.16 1.37 -25.32
C LYS A 739 -26.91 2.70 -25.35
N ASN A 740 -28.08 2.76 -24.70
CA ASN A 740 -28.91 3.96 -24.68
C ASN A 740 -28.25 5.14 -23.95
N LEU A 741 -27.44 4.85 -22.93
CA LEU A 741 -26.64 5.84 -22.21
C LEU A 741 -25.43 6.36 -23.00
N GLY A 742 -25.14 5.80 -24.18
CA GLY A 742 -24.09 6.30 -25.07
C GLY A 742 -22.69 5.76 -24.77
N TYR A 743 -22.54 4.82 -23.83
CA TYR A 743 -21.31 4.04 -23.67
C TYR A 743 -21.05 3.19 -24.93
N ASN A 744 -19.77 3.00 -25.26
CA ASN A 744 -19.33 2.23 -26.43
C ASN A 744 -18.39 1.07 -26.07
N VAL A 745 -17.95 0.98 -24.81
CA VAL A 745 -17.14 -0.10 -24.27
C VAL A 745 -17.79 -0.65 -23.00
N ILE A 746 -17.74 -1.95 -22.78
CA ILE A 746 -18.07 -2.63 -21.53
C ILE A 746 -16.79 -3.21 -20.95
N GLN A 747 -16.49 -2.93 -19.69
CA GLN A 747 -15.48 -3.67 -18.92
C GLN A 747 -16.20 -4.73 -18.09
N LEU A 748 -16.01 -6.00 -18.42
CA LEU A 748 -16.76 -7.10 -17.82
C LEU A 748 -15.93 -7.80 -16.74
N MET A 749 -16.29 -7.55 -15.48
CA MET A 749 -15.60 -8.07 -14.30
C MET A 749 -16.03 -9.49 -13.96
N ALA A 750 -15.19 -10.19 -13.18
CA ALA A 750 -15.50 -11.47 -12.53
C ALA A 750 -15.98 -12.59 -13.47
N ILE A 751 -15.46 -12.65 -14.69
CA ILE A 751 -15.79 -13.70 -15.67
C ILE A 751 -14.93 -14.95 -15.51
N MET A 752 -13.63 -14.81 -15.25
CA MET A 752 -12.78 -15.95 -14.92
C MET A 752 -13.30 -16.61 -13.64
N GLU A 753 -13.41 -17.92 -13.63
CA GLU A 753 -14.06 -18.62 -12.52
C GLU A 753 -13.28 -18.47 -11.21
N HIS A 754 -14.00 -18.07 -10.17
CA HIS A 754 -13.49 -17.76 -8.84
C HIS A 754 -14.40 -18.40 -7.79
N ALA A 755 -13.87 -19.28 -6.93
CA ALA A 755 -14.70 -19.99 -5.96
C ALA A 755 -15.31 -19.08 -4.88
N TYR A 756 -14.61 -18.01 -4.49
CA TYR A 756 -15.10 -17.06 -3.48
C TYR A 756 -15.81 -15.87 -4.13
N TYR A 757 -17.15 -15.86 -4.11
CA TYR A 757 -17.93 -14.82 -4.80
C TYR A 757 -17.66 -13.40 -4.28
N ALA A 758 -17.42 -13.24 -2.98
CA ALA A 758 -17.08 -11.96 -2.38
C ALA A 758 -15.63 -11.50 -2.66
N SER A 759 -14.83 -12.27 -3.41
CA SER A 759 -13.59 -11.75 -4.01
C SER A 759 -13.83 -10.79 -5.16
N PHE A 760 -15.08 -10.66 -5.62
CA PHE A 760 -15.46 -9.82 -6.74
C PHE A 760 -14.78 -10.21 -8.07
N GLY A 761 -14.32 -11.46 -8.18
CA GLY A 761 -13.61 -11.97 -9.36
C GLY A 761 -12.09 -12.10 -9.18
N TYR A 762 -11.50 -11.45 -8.17
CA TYR A 762 -10.05 -11.38 -8.04
C TYR A 762 -9.39 -12.70 -7.58
N GLN A 763 -10.11 -13.59 -6.90
CA GLN A 763 -9.58 -14.89 -6.45
C GLN A 763 -9.83 -15.99 -7.49
N VAL A 764 -9.17 -15.89 -8.65
CA VAL A 764 -9.33 -16.83 -9.76
C VAL A 764 -8.84 -18.23 -9.39
N THR A 765 -9.65 -19.23 -9.76
CA THR A 765 -9.43 -20.65 -9.48
C THR A 765 -9.26 -21.49 -10.75
N SER A 766 -10.08 -21.25 -11.77
CA SER A 766 -10.03 -21.95 -13.06
C SER A 766 -9.96 -20.94 -14.21
N PHE A 767 -8.76 -20.73 -14.75
CA PHE A 767 -8.44 -19.62 -15.65
C PHE A 767 -9.16 -19.70 -17.00
N PHE A 768 -9.42 -20.90 -17.49
CA PHE A 768 -10.09 -21.15 -18.78
C PHE A 768 -11.61 -21.38 -18.66
N ALA A 769 -12.16 -21.25 -17.44
CA ALA A 769 -13.58 -21.41 -17.20
C ALA A 769 -14.27 -20.05 -17.06
N ALA A 770 -15.30 -19.83 -17.88
CA ALA A 770 -16.26 -18.76 -17.64
C ALA A 770 -17.10 -19.10 -16.40
N SER A 771 -17.33 -18.12 -15.53
CA SER A 771 -17.93 -18.36 -14.23
C SER A 771 -19.32 -18.97 -14.36
N SER A 772 -19.47 -20.17 -13.82
CA SER A 772 -20.67 -20.99 -13.92
C SER A 772 -21.86 -20.43 -13.15
N ARG A 773 -21.61 -19.50 -12.23
CA ARG A 773 -22.67 -18.83 -11.45
C ARG A 773 -23.67 -18.07 -12.32
N TYR A 774 -23.22 -17.54 -13.45
CA TYR A 774 -24.05 -16.70 -14.30
C TYR A 774 -24.70 -17.49 -15.45
N GLY A 775 -24.24 -18.72 -15.69
CA GLY A 775 -24.76 -19.58 -16.75
C GLY A 775 -23.70 -20.50 -17.38
N THR A 776 -23.91 -20.81 -18.65
CA THR A 776 -23.04 -21.65 -19.47
C THR A 776 -22.06 -20.82 -20.31
N PRO A 777 -20.94 -21.41 -20.75
CA PRO A 777 -20.06 -20.77 -21.74
C PRO A 777 -20.79 -20.25 -22.98
N GLU A 778 -21.82 -20.96 -23.45
CA GLU A 778 -22.60 -20.57 -24.64
C GLU A 778 -23.44 -19.30 -24.39
N GLU A 779 -23.91 -19.09 -23.16
CA GLU A 779 -24.65 -17.87 -22.78
C GLU A 779 -23.73 -16.66 -22.64
N LEU A 780 -22.46 -16.86 -22.27
CA LEU A 780 -21.46 -15.78 -22.33
C LEU A 780 -21.14 -15.39 -23.78
N LYS A 781 -21.03 -16.37 -24.69
CA LYS A 781 -20.87 -16.10 -26.13
C LYS A 781 -22.06 -15.31 -26.67
N GLU A 782 -23.29 -15.67 -26.30
CA GLU A 782 -24.51 -14.93 -26.66
C GLU A 782 -24.48 -13.49 -26.15
N LEU A 783 -24.03 -13.25 -24.91
CA LEU A 783 -23.90 -11.91 -24.34
C LEU A 783 -22.94 -11.04 -25.17
N ILE A 784 -21.74 -11.54 -25.44
CA ILE A 784 -20.71 -10.79 -26.17
C ILE A 784 -21.16 -10.53 -27.61
N ASP A 785 -21.72 -11.54 -28.28
CA ASP A 785 -22.26 -11.41 -29.64
C ASP A 785 -23.39 -10.38 -29.72
N THR A 786 -24.28 -10.36 -28.72
CA THR A 786 -25.36 -9.37 -28.64
C THR A 786 -24.81 -7.97 -28.41
N ALA A 787 -23.79 -7.82 -27.56
CA ALA A 787 -23.11 -6.54 -27.36
C ALA A 787 -22.45 -6.05 -28.65
N HIS A 788 -21.81 -6.94 -29.41
CA HIS A 788 -21.26 -6.64 -30.74
C HIS A 788 -22.34 -6.21 -31.73
N GLY A 789 -23.50 -6.87 -31.74
CA GLY A 789 -24.66 -6.47 -32.55
C GLY A 789 -25.21 -5.08 -32.20
N LEU A 790 -24.96 -4.60 -30.97
CA LEU A 790 -25.26 -3.24 -30.52
C LEU A 790 -24.10 -2.26 -30.78
N GLY A 791 -22.99 -2.71 -31.35
CA GLY A 791 -21.78 -1.92 -31.58
C GLY A 791 -21.05 -1.54 -30.28
N LEU A 792 -21.09 -2.42 -29.27
CA LEU A 792 -20.39 -2.26 -28.00
C LEU A 792 -19.15 -3.15 -27.99
N THR A 793 -17.98 -2.55 -27.78
CA THR A 793 -16.73 -3.28 -27.50
C THR A 793 -16.82 -3.90 -26.12
N VAL A 794 -16.38 -5.15 -25.94
CA VAL A 794 -16.38 -5.83 -24.64
C VAL A 794 -14.97 -6.22 -24.24
N LEU A 795 -14.50 -5.68 -23.14
CA LEU A 795 -13.21 -5.99 -22.52
C LEU A 795 -13.42 -6.95 -21.35
N LEU A 796 -12.45 -7.83 -21.13
CA LEU A 796 -12.41 -8.76 -20.00
C LEU A 796 -11.47 -8.26 -18.90
N ASP A 797 -11.86 -8.37 -17.63
CA ASP A 797 -10.90 -8.33 -16.52
C ASP A 797 -10.04 -9.59 -16.55
N ILE A 798 -8.74 -9.43 -16.79
CA ILE A 798 -7.76 -10.51 -16.78
C ILE A 798 -6.92 -10.42 -15.50
N VAL A 799 -7.11 -11.41 -14.62
CA VAL A 799 -6.41 -11.48 -13.33
C VAL A 799 -5.22 -12.44 -13.47
N HIS A 800 -4.13 -11.92 -14.01
CA HIS A 800 -2.87 -12.66 -14.15
C HIS A 800 -1.82 -12.26 -13.11
N SER A 801 -2.16 -11.33 -12.20
CA SER A 801 -1.26 -10.89 -11.14
C SER A 801 -1.03 -11.93 -10.04
N HIS A 802 -2.03 -12.79 -9.79
CA HIS A 802 -2.01 -13.83 -8.77
C HIS A 802 -3.04 -14.92 -9.08
N ALA A 803 -3.04 -15.99 -8.28
CA ALA A 803 -4.07 -17.01 -8.28
C ALA A 803 -4.55 -17.31 -6.86
N CYS A 804 -5.78 -17.79 -6.73
CA CYS A 804 -6.32 -18.24 -5.45
C CYS A 804 -5.48 -19.37 -4.85
N LYS A 805 -5.30 -19.37 -3.53
CA LYS A 805 -4.58 -20.44 -2.81
C LYS A 805 -5.34 -21.76 -2.70
N ASN A 806 -6.54 -21.86 -3.27
CA ASN A 806 -7.35 -23.06 -3.24
C ASN A 806 -6.64 -24.24 -3.93
N VAL A 807 -6.53 -25.36 -3.21
CA VAL A 807 -5.84 -26.58 -3.67
C VAL A 807 -6.78 -27.58 -4.34
N LEU A 808 -8.04 -27.68 -3.88
CA LEU A 808 -8.97 -28.71 -4.35
C LEU A 808 -9.69 -28.32 -5.65
N ASP A 809 -10.02 -27.03 -5.78
CA ASP A 809 -10.73 -26.43 -6.90
C ASP A 809 -9.97 -25.28 -7.57
N GLY A 810 -8.72 -25.04 -7.18
CA GLY A 810 -7.81 -24.12 -7.84
C GLY A 810 -6.56 -24.82 -8.37
N ILE A 811 -5.64 -24.03 -8.91
CA ILE A 811 -4.36 -24.51 -9.46
C ILE A 811 -3.21 -24.51 -8.43
N ASN A 812 -3.48 -24.18 -7.16
CA ASN A 812 -2.49 -24.26 -6.10
C ASN A 812 -2.16 -25.72 -5.78
N GLU A 813 -0.87 -26.02 -5.54
CA GLU A 813 -0.40 -27.38 -5.23
C GLU A 813 -0.94 -28.46 -6.19
N PHE A 814 -1.01 -28.10 -7.47
CA PHE A 814 -1.65 -28.91 -8.50
C PHE A 814 -0.97 -30.28 -8.62
N ASP A 815 0.35 -30.33 -8.80
CA ASP A 815 1.13 -31.58 -8.83
C ASP A 815 1.74 -31.95 -7.47
N GLY A 816 1.22 -31.35 -6.39
CA GLY A 816 1.70 -31.52 -5.01
C GLY A 816 2.93 -30.70 -4.65
N THR A 817 3.46 -29.88 -5.56
CA THR A 817 4.48 -28.86 -5.25
C THR A 817 3.84 -27.50 -5.09
N ASP A 818 4.44 -26.61 -4.31
CA ASP A 818 3.99 -25.23 -4.26
C ASP A 818 4.39 -24.44 -5.52
N HIS A 819 5.36 -24.87 -6.33
CA HIS A 819 6.01 -24.04 -7.35
C HIS A 819 5.76 -24.44 -8.81
N LEU A 820 4.75 -25.26 -9.11
CA LEU A 820 4.44 -25.62 -10.51
C LEU A 820 4.18 -24.38 -11.39
N TYR A 821 3.07 -23.68 -11.12
CA TYR A 821 2.70 -22.46 -11.84
C TYR A 821 3.28 -21.19 -11.17
N PHE A 822 3.86 -21.34 -9.99
CA PHE A 822 4.17 -20.26 -9.07
C PHE A 822 5.64 -20.27 -8.68
N HIS A 823 6.14 -19.20 -8.10
CA HIS A 823 7.44 -19.28 -7.43
C HIS A 823 7.37 -20.17 -6.19
N GLU A 824 8.51 -20.74 -5.80
CA GLU A 824 8.66 -21.50 -4.56
C GLU A 824 8.69 -20.58 -3.33
N GLY A 825 8.21 -21.10 -2.19
CA GLY A 825 8.41 -20.47 -0.90
C GLY A 825 7.78 -19.09 -0.79
N ALA A 826 8.52 -18.13 -0.22
CA ALA A 826 8.01 -16.79 0.06
C ALA A 826 7.78 -15.96 -1.21
N LYS A 827 8.62 -16.09 -2.24
CA LYS A 827 8.47 -15.36 -3.52
C LYS A 827 7.15 -15.71 -4.21
N GLY A 828 6.65 -16.93 -4.02
CA GLY A 828 5.39 -17.40 -4.59
C GLY A 828 4.12 -17.04 -3.82
N ARG A 829 4.19 -16.16 -2.81
CA ARG A 829 3.05 -15.86 -1.92
C ARG A 829 2.84 -14.36 -1.78
N HIS A 830 1.63 -13.91 -2.08
CA HIS A 830 1.20 -12.53 -1.84
C HIS A 830 0.58 -12.44 -0.44
N GLN A 831 1.32 -11.92 0.55
CA GLN A 831 0.90 -11.96 1.97
C GLN A 831 -0.40 -11.20 2.24
N LEU A 832 -0.59 -10.02 1.63
CA LEU A 832 -1.77 -9.18 1.87
C LEU A 832 -3.05 -9.76 1.24
N TRP A 833 -2.92 -10.39 0.08
CA TRP A 833 -4.06 -10.98 -0.65
C TRP A 833 -4.24 -12.48 -0.35
N ASP A 834 -3.36 -13.06 0.48
CA ASP A 834 -3.41 -14.47 0.87
C ASP A 834 -3.50 -15.42 -0.35
N SER A 835 -2.62 -15.16 -1.34
CA SER A 835 -2.68 -15.72 -2.70
C SER A 835 -1.33 -16.23 -3.21
N ARG A 836 -1.33 -16.92 -4.36
CA ARG A 836 -0.12 -17.41 -5.04
C ARG A 836 0.33 -16.48 -6.15
N LEU A 837 1.64 -16.36 -6.35
CA LEU A 837 2.26 -15.50 -7.38
C LEU A 837 2.94 -16.34 -8.46
N PHE A 838 2.61 -16.05 -9.72
CA PHE A 838 3.10 -16.78 -10.89
C PHE A 838 4.61 -16.70 -11.03
N ASN A 839 5.21 -17.77 -11.55
CA ASN A 839 6.58 -17.75 -12.02
C ASN A 839 6.60 -17.36 -13.50
N TYR A 840 6.62 -16.05 -13.78
CA TYR A 840 6.55 -15.53 -15.15
C TYR A 840 7.77 -15.89 -16.00
N GLY A 841 8.90 -16.23 -15.37
CA GLY A 841 10.09 -16.77 -16.05
C GLY A 841 9.97 -18.23 -16.51
N SER A 842 8.87 -18.93 -16.24
CA SER A 842 8.67 -20.32 -16.66
C SER A 842 8.00 -20.44 -18.04
N HIS A 843 8.58 -21.27 -18.91
CA HIS A 843 8.09 -21.48 -20.27
C HIS A 843 6.63 -21.97 -20.33
N GLU A 844 6.25 -22.93 -19.48
CA GLU A 844 4.87 -23.45 -19.46
C GLU A 844 3.89 -22.49 -18.75
N VAL A 845 4.37 -21.63 -17.85
CA VAL A 845 3.55 -20.53 -17.29
C VAL A 845 3.27 -19.46 -18.34
N LEU A 846 4.29 -19.07 -19.13
CA LEU A 846 4.10 -18.18 -20.28
C LEU A 846 3.10 -18.79 -21.27
N ARG A 847 3.21 -20.09 -21.58
CA ARG A 847 2.27 -20.80 -22.44
C ARG A 847 0.85 -20.74 -21.86
N PHE A 848 0.68 -21.03 -20.57
CA PHE A 848 -0.60 -21.00 -19.87
C PHE A 848 -1.25 -19.62 -19.95
N LEU A 849 -0.56 -18.57 -19.52
CA LEU A 849 -1.09 -17.21 -19.43
C LEU A 849 -1.32 -16.57 -20.81
N LEU A 850 -0.38 -16.70 -21.75
CA LEU A 850 -0.58 -16.16 -23.11
C LEU A 850 -1.65 -16.94 -23.88
N SER A 851 -1.77 -18.25 -23.65
CA SER A 851 -2.89 -19.02 -24.20
C SER A 851 -4.23 -18.67 -23.58
N ASN A 852 -4.24 -18.22 -22.31
CA ASN A 852 -5.45 -17.76 -21.67
C ASN A 852 -6.00 -16.49 -22.32
N LEU A 853 -5.12 -15.52 -22.62
CA LEU A 853 -5.50 -14.33 -23.40
C LEU A 853 -6.08 -14.72 -24.76
N ARG A 854 -5.37 -15.58 -25.51
CA ARG A 854 -5.82 -16.05 -26.83
C ARG A 854 -7.15 -16.80 -26.77
N PHE A 855 -7.34 -17.61 -25.73
CA PHE A 855 -8.57 -18.36 -25.51
C PHE A 855 -9.78 -17.43 -25.38
N TYR A 856 -9.70 -16.37 -24.57
CA TYR A 856 -10.80 -15.40 -24.44
C TYR A 856 -11.03 -14.57 -25.71
N MET A 857 -9.96 -14.26 -26.47
CA MET A 857 -10.10 -13.62 -27.79
C MET A 857 -10.81 -14.52 -28.82
N GLU A 858 -10.54 -15.84 -28.84
CA GLU A 858 -11.06 -16.74 -29.87
C GLU A 858 -12.37 -17.43 -29.49
N GLU A 859 -12.46 -18.01 -28.29
CA GLU A 859 -13.63 -18.77 -27.85
C GLU A 859 -14.82 -17.85 -27.56
N TYR A 860 -14.57 -16.68 -26.95
CA TYR A 860 -15.61 -15.76 -26.49
C TYR A 860 -15.68 -14.44 -27.26
N GLN A 861 -14.72 -14.17 -28.15
CA GLN A 861 -14.67 -12.96 -28.96
C GLN A 861 -14.55 -11.64 -28.16
N PHE A 862 -13.96 -11.65 -26.96
CA PHE A 862 -13.62 -10.39 -26.26
C PHE A 862 -12.70 -9.50 -27.10
N ASP A 863 -12.84 -8.19 -27.00
CA ASP A 863 -12.13 -7.17 -27.79
C ASP A 863 -10.84 -6.66 -27.15
N GLY A 864 -10.51 -7.18 -25.97
CA GLY A 864 -9.33 -6.80 -25.22
C GLY A 864 -9.51 -7.03 -23.74
N PHE A 865 -8.63 -6.41 -22.95
CA PHE A 865 -8.44 -6.76 -21.55
C PHE A 865 -8.17 -5.53 -20.68
N ARG A 866 -8.64 -5.57 -19.43
CA ARG A 866 -8.00 -4.85 -18.33
C ARG A 866 -7.17 -5.83 -17.52
N PHE A 867 -5.87 -5.57 -17.41
CA PHE A 867 -4.97 -6.34 -16.56
C PHE A 867 -5.03 -5.79 -15.15
N ASP A 868 -5.50 -6.62 -14.21
CA ASP A 868 -5.71 -6.23 -12.82
C ASP A 868 -4.48 -6.51 -11.95
N GLY A 869 -4.19 -5.60 -11.02
CA GLY A 869 -3.04 -5.70 -10.12
C GLY A 869 -1.69 -5.57 -10.82
N VAL A 870 -1.58 -4.77 -11.89
CA VAL A 870 -0.32 -4.57 -12.64
C VAL A 870 0.79 -4.03 -11.74
N THR A 871 0.48 -3.15 -10.78
CA THR A 871 1.47 -2.72 -9.77
C THR A 871 2.04 -3.89 -8.98
N SER A 872 1.22 -4.90 -8.64
CA SER A 872 1.70 -6.10 -7.93
C SER A 872 2.64 -6.95 -8.78
N MET A 873 2.48 -6.93 -10.10
CA MET A 873 3.30 -7.68 -11.05
C MET A 873 4.63 -7.00 -11.33
N MET A 874 4.65 -5.67 -11.39
CA MET A 874 5.84 -4.91 -11.80
C MET A 874 6.87 -4.74 -10.68
N TYR A 875 6.52 -5.01 -9.42
CA TYR A 875 7.39 -4.78 -8.27
C TYR A 875 7.41 -5.97 -7.32
N VAL A 876 8.60 -6.33 -6.82
CA VAL A 876 8.80 -7.42 -5.84
C VAL A 876 8.19 -7.10 -4.47
N HIS A 877 7.99 -5.81 -4.18
CA HIS A 877 7.28 -5.33 -2.99
C HIS A 877 5.78 -5.12 -3.24
N HIS A 878 5.31 -5.36 -4.47
CA HIS A 878 3.91 -5.30 -4.89
C HIS A 878 3.20 -3.95 -4.66
N GLY A 879 3.98 -2.86 -4.51
CA GLY A 879 3.45 -1.55 -4.09
C GLY A 879 3.01 -1.45 -2.63
N ILE A 880 3.16 -2.51 -1.82
CA ILE A 880 2.72 -2.55 -0.43
C ILE A 880 3.66 -1.70 0.43
N GLY A 881 3.10 -0.80 1.25
CA GLY A 881 3.87 0.07 2.15
C GLY A 881 4.86 0.99 1.43
N THR A 882 4.74 1.14 0.11
CA THR A 882 5.66 1.88 -0.74
C THR A 882 4.97 3.09 -1.34
N GLY A 883 5.58 4.26 -1.24
CA GLY A 883 5.12 5.48 -1.91
C GLY A 883 5.83 5.67 -3.25
N PHE A 884 5.10 6.18 -4.23
CA PHE A 884 5.66 6.58 -5.53
C PHE A 884 5.63 8.11 -5.62
N SER A 885 6.79 8.74 -5.52
CA SER A 885 6.94 10.20 -5.53
C SER A 885 6.99 10.78 -6.96
N GLY A 886 7.18 9.90 -7.95
CA GLY A 886 7.48 10.28 -9.33
C GLY A 886 8.97 10.24 -9.66
N GLY A 887 9.84 9.90 -8.70
CA GLY A 887 11.27 9.72 -8.93
C GLY A 887 11.57 8.43 -9.71
N TYR A 888 12.26 8.52 -10.85
CA TYR A 888 12.35 7.37 -11.78
C TYR A 888 13.13 6.16 -11.24
N HIS A 889 14.01 6.37 -10.27
CA HIS A 889 14.70 5.28 -9.56
C HIS A 889 13.74 4.32 -8.84
N GLU A 890 12.53 4.76 -8.48
CA GLU A 890 11.48 3.95 -7.84
C GLU A 890 10.88 2.91 -8.82
N TYR A 891 10.88 3.20 -10.13
CA TYR A 891 10.26 2.36 -11.16
C TYR A 891 11.26 1.40 -11.86
N PHE A 892 12.53 1.82 -11.92
CA PHE A 892 13.58 1.10 -12.65
C PHE A 892 14.71 0.59 -11.75
N GLY A 893 14.57 0.72 -10.42
CA GLY A 893 15.54 0.22 -9.44
C GLY A 893 15.38 -1.27 -9.11
N PRO A 894 16.10 -1.77 -8.09
CA PRO A 894 16.11 -3.18 -7.68
C PRO A 894 14.75 -3.72 -7.20
N GLY A 895 13.79 -2.84 -6.92
CA GLY A 895 12.43 -3.22 -6.52
C GLY A 895 11.54 -3.66 -7.67
N ALA A 896 11.96 -3.44 -8.92
CA ALA A 896 11.20 -3.87 -10.09
C ALA A 896 11.34 -5.38 -10.34
N ASP A 897 10.24 -6.05 -10.61
CA ASP A 897 10.20 -7.46 -11.00
C ASP A 897 10.36 -7.56 -12.53
N GLU A 898 11.53 -8.02 -12.97
CA GLU A 898 11.82 -8.17 -14.40
C GLU A 898 10.94 -9.22 -15.08
N GLU A 899 10.67 -10.34 -14.41
CA GLU A 899 9.88 -11.42 -15.01
C GLU A 899 8.43 -10.97 -15.23
N GLY A 900 7.85 -10.29 -14.25
CA GLY A 900 6.51 -9.70 -14.37
C GLY A 900 6.43 -8.64 -15.46
N VAL A 901 7.40 -7.72 -15.54
CA VAL A 901 7.45 -6.69 -16.59
C VAL A 901 7.60 -7.31 -17.98
N VAL A 902 8.49 -8.29 -18.14
CA VAL A 902 8.70 -8.95 -19.44
C VAL A 902 7.48 -9.75 -19.88
N TYR A 903 6.78 -10.41 -18.96
CA TYR A 903 5.50 -11.05 -19.27
C TYR A 903 4.48 -10.06 -19.82
N LEU A 904 4.35 -8.87 -19.22
CA LEU A 904 3.44 -7.82 -19.70
C LEU A 904 3.83 -7.33 -21.11
N MET A 905 5.14 -7.19 -21.38
CA MET A 905 5.63 -6.86 -22.72
C MET A 905 5.29 -7.95 -23.74
N LEU A 906 5.51 -9.23 -23.41
CA LEU A 906 5.16 -10.36 -24.26
C LEU A 906 3.65 -10.45 -24.50
N ALA A 907 2.84 -10.24 -23.47
CA ALA A 907 1.38 -10.26 -23.56
C ALA A 907 0.86 -9.17 -24.49
N ASN A 908 1.30 -7.92 -24.31
CA ASN A 908 0.88 -6.82 -25.16
C ASN A 908 1.40 -6.97 -26.60
N ASP A 909 2.67 -7.34 -26.80
CA ASP A 909 3.23 -7.53 -28.14
C ASP A 909 2.53 -8.67 -28.89
N ALA A 910 2.26 -9.80 -28.22
CA ALA A 910 1.54 -10.92 -28.81
C ALA A 910 0.09 -10.54 -29.18
N MET A 911 -0.65 -9.90 -28.25
CA MET A 911 -2.04 -9.53 -28.50
C MET A 911 -2.18 -8.50 -29.62
N HIS A 912 -1.33 -7.47 -29.67
CA HIS A 912 -1.38 -6.47 -30.74
C HIS A 912 -0.88 -7.01 -32.08
N THR A 913 0.04 -7.97 -32.08
CA THR A 913 0.50 -8.64 -33.32
C THR A 913 -0.61 -9.50 -33.92
N LEU A 914 -1.31 -10.27 -33.08
CA LEU A 914 -2.37 -11.19 -33.51
C LEU A 914 -3.70 -10.48 -33.76
N TYR A 915 -3.99 -9.44 -32.99
CA TYR A 915 -5.23 -8.67 -33.01
C TYR A 915 -4.93 -7.17 -32.95
N PRO A 916 -4.54 -6.51 -34.05
CA PRO A 916 -4.19 -5.09 -34.05
C PRO A 916 -5.24 -4.12 -33.44
N PRO A 917 -6.56 -4.38 -33.55
CA PRO A 917 -7.58 -3.54 -32.91
C PRO A 917 -7.79 -3.80 -31.41
N VAL A 918 -7.07 -4.74 -30.79
CA VAL A 918 -7.21 -5.05 -29.36
C VAL A 918 -7.01 -3.81 -28.50
N ILE A 919 -7.68 -3.77 -27.34
CA ILE A 919 -7.47 -2.74 -26.32
C ILE A 919 -6.93 -3.40 -25.06
N THR A 920 -5.80 -2.91 -24.55
CA THR A 920 -5.29 -3.34 -23.24
C THR A 920 -5.20 -2.17 -22.26
N ILE A 921 -5.78 -2.35 -21.07
CA ILE A 921 -5.80 -1.35 -20.00
C ILE A 921 -5.01 -1.88 -18.81
N ALA A 922 -4.09 -1.10 -18.27
CA ALA A 922 -3.38 -1.43 -17.04
C ALA A 922 -4.05 -0.81 -15.81
N GLU A 923 -4.39 -1.64 -14.83
CA GLU A 923 -4.68 -1.20 -13.47
C GLU A 923 -3.36 -1.02 -12.70
N ASP A 924 -2.78 0.18 -12.81
CA ASP A 924 -1.54 0.55 -12.14
C ASP A 924 -1.68 1.86 -11.35
N VAL A 925 -1.43 1.76 -10.03
CA VAL A 925 -1.43 2.91 -9.12
C VAL A 925 -0.07 3.62 -9.06
N SER A 926 1.04 2.94 -9.40
CA SER A 926 2.39 3.52 -9.25
C SER A 926 2.62 4.67 -10.23
N GLY A 927 2.11 4.53 -11.46
CA GLY A 927 2.36 5.45 -12.55
C GLY A 927 3.71 5.28 -13.22
N MET A 928 4.09 4.02 -13.44
CA MET A 928 5.30 3.65 -14.16
C MET A 928 5.40 4.38 -15.52
N PRO A 929 6.52 5.08 -15.81
CA PRO A 929 6.79 5.65 -17.13
C PRO A 929 6.83 4.59 -18.23
N LEU A 930 6.39 4.94 -19.44
CA LEU A 930 6.35 4.08 -20.63
C LEU A 930 5.37 2.89 -20.54
N LEU A 931 4.45 2.91 -19.57
CA LEU A 931 3.43 1.87 -19.44
C LEU A 931 2.53 1.83 -20.68
N GLY A 932 2.10 3.01 -21.13
CA GLY A 932 1.22 3.22 -22.29
C GLY A 932 1.96 3.40 -23.63
N VAL A 933 3.22 2.96 -23.73
CA VAL A 933 4.07 3.12 -24.93
C VAL A 933 4.32 1.76 -25.58
N PRO A 934 4.35 1.63 -26.92
CA PRO A 934 4.63 0.37 -27.60
C PRO A 934 5.94 -0.30 -27.16
N VAL A 935 5.94 -1.64 -27.12
CA VAL A 935 7.12 -2.43 -26.72
C VAL A 935 8.33 -2.14 -27.60
N SER A 936 8.12 -1.98 -28.91
CA SER A 936 9.16 -1.62 -29.88
C SER A 936 9.81 -0.25 -29.65
N GLN A 937 9.22 0.59 -28.79
CA GLN A 937 9.76 1.89 -28.39
C GLN A 937 10.26 1.89 -26.93
N GLY A 938 10.40 0.71 -26.31
CA GLY A 938 10.89 0.54 -24.95
C GLY A 938 9.82 0.60 -23.85
N GLY A 939 8.53 0.60 -24.21
CA GLY A 939 7.43 0.57 -23.26
C GLY A 939 6.89 -0.83 -22.95
N LEU A 940 5.79 -0.89 -22.20
CA LEU A 940 5.11 -2.14 -21.83
C LEU A 940 3.98 -2.53 -22.79
N GLY A 941 3.57 -1.62 -23.68
CA GLY A 941 2.63 -1.89 -24.76
C GLY A 941 1.15 -1.77 -24.41
N PHE A 942 0.78 -1.22 -23.25
CA PHE A 942 -0.63 -0.98 -22.95
C PHE A 942 -1.21 0.17 -23.79
N ASP A 943 -2.51 0.10 -24.09
CA ASP A 943 -3.21 1.21 -24.74
C ASP A 943 -3.60 2.32 -23.75
N TYR A 944 -3.98 1.95 -22.53
CA TYR A 944 -4.42 2.87 -21.50
C TYR A 944 -3.92 2.43 -20.13
N ARG A 945 -3.85 3.39 -19.20
CA ARG A 945 -3.84 3.12 -17.75
C ARG A 945 -5.04 3.74 -17.05
N LEU A 946 -5.40 3.22 -15.88
CA LEU A 946 -6.41 3.85 -15.02
C LEU A 946 -5.84 5.08 -14.29
N SER A 947 -6.60 6.18 -14.24
CA SER A 947 -6.27 7.38 -13.46
C SER A 947 -6.74 7.28 -12.01
N MET A 948 -6.11 6.39 -11.24
CA MET A 948 -6.58 5.98 -9.91
C MET A 948 -6.52 7.08 -8.84
N ALA A 949 -5.75 8.15 -9.05
CA ALA A 949 -5.68 9.28 -8.12
C ALA A 949 -6.93 10.20 -8.14
N ILE A 950 -7.75 10.13 -9.20
CA ILE A 950 -8.92 11.02 -9.37
C ILE A 950 -10.03 10.70 -8.34
N PRO A 951 -10.46 9.44 -8.14
CA PRO A 951 -11.40 9.09 -7.08
C PRO A 951 -10.95 9.51 -5.69
N ASP A 952 -9.69 9.23 -5.34
CA ASP A 952 -9.11 9.58 -4.03
C ASP A 952 -9.21 11.08 -3.75
N MET A 953 -8.96 11.92 -4.76
CA MET A 953 -9.14 13.36 -4.66
C MET A 953 -10.58 13.73 -4.34
N TRP A 954 -11.56 13.19 -5.09
CA TRP A 954 -12.97 13.52 -4.86
C TRP A 954 -13.46 13.08 -3.48
N ILE A 955 -13.10 11.86 -3.07
CA ILE A 955 -13.44 11.33 -1.73
C ILE A 955 -12.80 12.21 -0.65
N LYS A 956 -11.52 12.56 -0.79
CA LYS A 956 -10.82 13.40 0.20
C LYS A 956 -11.49 14.78 0.33
N LEU A 957 -11.89 15.39 -0.78
CA LEU A 957 -12.62 16.65 -0.78
C LEU A 957 -13.97 16.51 -0.08
N LEU A 958 -14.78 15.52 -0.46
CA LEU A 958 -16.12 15.33 0.11
C LEU A 958 -16.11 14.92 1.58
N LYS A 959 -15.08 14.18 2.01
CA LYS A 959 -14.95 13.66 3.37
C LYS A 959 -14.35 14.68 4.34
N HIS A 960 -13.44 15.53 3.87
CA HIS A 960 -12.60 16.35 4.76
C HIS A 960 -12.68 17.86 4.51
N LYS A 961 -13.35 18.32 3.46
CA LYS A 961 -13.42 19.75 3.10
C LYS A 961 -14.86 20.19 2.89
N THR A 962 -15.16 21.41 3.34
CA THR A 962 -16.37 22.12 2.93
C THR A 962 -16.19 22.68 1.51
N ASP A 963 -17.29 22.94 0.80
CA ASP A 963 -17.25 23.39 -0.62
C ASP A 963 -16.40 24.66 -0.82
N ASP A 964 -16.43 25.60 0.14
CA ASP A 964 -15.65 26.85 0.08
C ASP A 964 -14.13 26.62 0.24
N GLU A 965 -13.72 25.48 0.79
CA GLU A 965 -12.33 25.09 0.99
C GLU A 965 -11.76 24.26 -0.16
N TRP A 966 -12.56 24.00 -1.21
CA TRP A 966 -12.07 23.28 -2.39
C TRP A 966 -11.04 24.11 -3.14
N ASP A 967 -9.83 23.57 -3.25
CA ASP A 967 -8.73 24.13 -4.03
C ASP A 967 -8.91 23.71 -5.50
N LEU A 968 -9.35 24.66 -6.33
CA LEU A 968 -9.64 24.38 -7.73
C LEU A 968 -8.36 24.15 -8.53
N GLY A 969 -7.26 24.80 -8.15
CA GLY A 969 -5.94 24.56 -8.70
C GLY A 969 -5.48 23.12 -8.52
N ASN A 970 -5.69 22.55 -7.33
CA ASN A 970 -5.38 21.16 -7.04
C ASN A 970 -6.31 20.18 -7.78
N ILE A 971 -7.61 20.52 -7.91
CA ILE A 971 -8.55 19.72 -8.70
C ILE A 971 -8.10 19.65 -10.15
N VAL A 972 -7.86 20.80 -10.78
CA VAL A 972 -7.36 20.89 -12.15
C VAL A 972 -6.03 20.16 -12.27
N HIS A 973 -5.10 20.37 -11.34
CA HIS A 973 -3.80 19.70 -11.36
C HIS A 973 -3.97 18.20 -11.34
N THR A 974 -4.75 17.62 -10.43
CA THR A 974 -4.94 16.16 -10.35
C THR A 974 -5.57 15.59 -11.62
N LEU A 975 -6.56 16.26 -12.21
CA LEU A 975 -7.20 15.83 -13.46
C LEU A 975 -6.24 15.92 -14.67
N THR A 976 -5.27 16.83 -14.62
CA THR A 976 -4.37 17.11 -15.75
C THR A 976 -2.95 16.59 -15.58
N ASN A 977 -2.56 16.15 -14.38
CA ASN A 977 -1.22 15.66 -14.04
C ASN A 977 -1.02 14.23 -14.54
N ARG A 978 -0.79 14.11 -15.84
CA ARG A 978 -0.70 12.84 -16.58
C ARG A 978 0.46 12.93 -17.57
N ARG A 979 0.99 11.78 -17.97
CA ARG A 979 2.16 11.70 -18.86
C ARG A 979 1.72 12.02 -20.29
N HIS A 980 2.44 12.92 -20.95
CA HIS A 980 2.16 13.24 -22.34
C HIS A 980 2.45 12.04 -23.24
N GLY A 981 1.54 11.73 -24.18
CA GLY A 981 1.68 10.61 -25.10
C GLY A 981 1.23 9.25 -24.55
N GLU A 982 0.91 9.15 -23.26
CA GLU A 982 0.35 7.94 -22.65
C GLU A 982 -1.13 8.17 -22.32
N LYS A 983 -2.02 7.36 -22.93
CA LYS A 983 -3.46 7.53 -22.74
C LYS A 983 -3.90 6.99 -21.38
N SER A 984 -4.93 7.62 -20.83
CA SER A 984 -5.47 7.28 -19.51
C SER A 984 -6.99 7.27 -19.48
N VAL A 985 -7.57 6.38 -18.68
CA VAL A 985 -9.01 6.28 -18.43
C VAL A 985 -9.32 6.95 -17.10
N ALA A 986 -10.11 8.01 -17.15
CA ALA A 986 -10.55 8.77 -15.99
C ALA A 986 -11.91 8.30 -15.48
N TYR A 987 -12.10 8.34 -14.17
CA TYR A 987 -13.36 8.00 -13.51
C TYR A 987 -13.45 8.72 -12.16
N CYS A 988 -14.67 8.92 -11.67
CA CYS A 988 -14.93 9.72 -10.47
C CYS A 988 -14.93 8.89 -9.20
N GLU A 989 -15.31 7.63 -9.34
CA GLU A 989 -15.47 6.60 -8.31
C GLU A 989 -15.41 5.24 -9.04
N SER A 990 -14.87 4.22 -8.37
CA SER A 990 -14.70 2.86 -8.87
C SER A 990 -15.67 1.90 -8.17
N HIS A 991 -15.58 0.64 -8.57
CA HIS A 991 -16.22 -0.47 -7.89
C HIS A 991 -15.77 -0.61 -6.42
N ASP A 992 -14.54 -0.21 -6.05
CA ASP A 992 -14.05 -0.26 -4.66
C ASP A 992 -14.80 0.71 -3.74
N GLN A 993 -15.04 1.94 -4.20
CA GLN A 993 -15.82 2.92 -3.41
C GLN A 993 -17.29 2.54 -3.29
N ALA A 994 -17.79 1.68 -4.20
CA ALA A 994 -19.12 1.13 -4.07
C ALA A 994 -19.20 0.05 -2.99
N LEU A 995 -18.08 -0.59 -2.57
CA LEU A 995 -18.09 -1.66 -1.58
C LEU A 995 -18.36 -1.16 -0.15
N VAL A 996 -18.84 -2.08 0.69
CA VAL A 996 -19.01 -1.85 2.13
C VAL A 996 -17.68 -1.41 2.78
N GLY A 997 -17.72 -0.29 3.49
CA GLY A 997 -16.54 0.31 4.12
C GLY A 997 -16.17 1.67 3.55
N ASP A 998 -16.72 2.03 2.38
CA ASP A 998 -16.70 3.40 1.84
C ASP A 998 -18.12 3.86 1.45
N LYS A 999 -18.23 4.99 0.74
CA LYS A 999 -19.49 5.53 0.21
C LYS A 999 -19.32 5.91 -1.26
N THR A 1000 -20.38 5.70 -2.04
CA THR A 1000 -20.50 6.25 -3.40
C THR A 1000 -20.49 7.78 -3.36
N LEU A 1001 -20.17 8.43 -4.48
CA LEU A 1001 -20.20 9.88 -4.64
C LEU A 1001 -21.58 10.44 -4.28
N ALA A 1002 -22.65 9.79 -4.73
CA ALA A 1002 -24.02 10.15 -4.41
C ALA A 1002 -24.28 10.09 -2.89
N PHE A 1003 -23.80 9.04 -2.22
CA PHE A 1003 -24.00 8.87 -0.79
C PHE A 1003 -23.11 9.80 0.06
N TRP A 1004 -21.92 10.17 -0.40
CA TRP A 1004 -21.13 11.27 0.17
C TRP A 1004 -21.85 12.62 0.08
N LEU A 1005 -22.55 12.87 -1.01
CA LEU A 1005 -23.20 14.15 -1.29
C LEU A 1005 -24.55 14.32 -0.59
N MET A 1006 -25.34 13.25 -0.48
CA MET A 1006 -26.75 13.30 -0.07
C MET A 1006 -27.05 12.46 1.18
N ASP A 1007 -26.20 11.48 1.52
CA ASP A 1007 -26.31 10.62 2.69
C ASP A 1007 -27.74 10.10 2.91
N LYS A 1008 -28.26 10.11 4.14
CA LYS A 1008 -29.61 9.63 4.48
C LYS A 1008 -30.76 10.36 3.80
N GLU A 1009 -30.56 11.58 3.28
CA GLU A 1009 -31.63 12.29 2.57
C GLU A 1009 -31.97 11.61 1.24
N MET A 1010 -31.08 10.77 0.70
CA MET A 1010 -31.39 9.95 -0.46
C MET A 1010 -32.64 9.08 -0.25
N TYR A 1011 -32.87 8.59 0.97
CA TYR A 1011 -34.00 7.70 1.27
C TYR A 1011 -35.32 8.44 1.50
N THR A 1012 -35.31 9.75 1.66
CA THR A 1012 -36.49 10.54 2.08
C THR A 1012 -36.86 11.63 1.08
N ASN A 1013 -35.88 12.17 0.35
CA ASN A 1013 -36.04 13.34 -0.52
C ASN A 1013 -35.62 13.08 -1.98
N MET A 1014 -35.47 11.83 -2.39
CA MET A 1014 -35.29 11.48 -3.82
C MET A 1014 -36.61 11.34 -4.58
N SER A 1015 -37.77 11.62 -3.97
CA SER A 1015 -39.04 11.70 -4.70
C SER A 1015 -39.33 13.12 -5.18
N ASP A 1016 -39.83 13.27 -6.40
CA ASP A 1016 -40.34 14.54 -6.91
C ASP A 1016 -41.60 15.03 -6.20
N LEU A 1017 -42.27 14.16 -5.43
CA LEU A 1017 -43.41 14.54 -4.60
C LEU A 1017 -42.99 15.17 -3.26
N THR A 1018 -41.70 15.07 -2.92
CA THR A 1018 -41.13 15.65 -1.72
C THR A 1018 -40.39 16.94 -2.04
N GLU A 1019 -40.15 17.78 -1.03
CA GLU A 1019 -39.40 19.02 -1.22
C GLU A 1019 -37.99 18.74 -1.78
N MET A 1020 -37.53 19.59 -2.70
CA MET A 1020 -36.14 19.64 -3.13
C MET A 1020 -35.33 20.36 -2.05
N THR A 1021 -34.78 19.61 -1.09
CA THR A 1021 -33.97 20.18 -0.02
C THR A 1021 -32.68 20.78 -0.59
N PRO A 1022 -32.06 21.76 0.09
CA PRO A 1022 -30.74 22.26 -0.32
C PRO A 1022 -29.66 21.18 -0.40
N ILE A 1023 -29.78 20.08 0.35
CA ILE A 1023 -28.84 18.95 0.33
C ILE A 1023 -29.02 18.12 -0.94
N ILE A 1024 -30.26 17.76 -1.30
CA ILE A 1024 -30.54 17.03 -2.55
C ILE A 1024 -30.22 17.90 -3.78
N ALA A 1025 -30.58 19.19 -3.77
CA ALA A 1025 -30.24 20.11 -4.85
C ALA A 1025 -28.72 20.19 -5.07
N ARG A 1026 -27.95 20.40 -3.99
CA ARG A 1026 -26.49 20.38 -4.02
C ARG A 1026 -25.95 19.04 -4.51
N GLY A 1027 -26.48 17.93 -4.00
CA GLY A 1027 -26.00 16.60 -4.34
C GLY A 1027 -26.21 16.25 -5.80
N ILE A 1028 -27.39 16.54 -6.35
CA ILE A 1028 -27.68 16.35 -7.77
C ILE A 1028 -26.77 17.23 -8.64
N ALA A 1029 -26.60 18.51 -8.28
CA ALA A 1029 -25.75 19.44 -9.03
C ALA A 1029 -24.28 19.00 -9.04
N LEU A 1030 -23.69 18.74 -7.86
CA LEU A 1030 -22.28 18.37 -7.74
C LEU A 1030 -21.99 17.00 -8.34
N HIS A 1031 -22.90 16.02 -8.24
CA HIS A 1031 -22.74 14.71 -8.88
C HIS A 1031 -22.57 14.85 -10.40
N LYS A 1032 -23.42 15.66 -11.05
CA LYS A 1032 -23.31 15.96 -12.50
C LYS A 1032 -22.02 16.71 -12.82
N MET A 1033 -21.67 17.73 -12.03
CA MET A 1033 -20.50 18.57 -12.29
C MET A 1033 -19.18 17.82 -12.13
N ILE A 1034 -19.03 17.05 -11.06
CA ILE A 1034 -17.84 16.22 -10.82
C ILE A 1034 -17.62 15.28 -12.00
N ARG A 1035 -18.69 14.61 -12.44
CA ARG A 1035 -18.63 13.67 -13.55
C ARG A 1035 -18.29 14.32 -14.88
N LEU A 1036 -18.94 15.44 -15.22
CA LEU A 1036 -18.62 16.17 -16.44
C LEU A 1036 -17.18 16.68 -16.43
N LEU A 1037 -16.70 17.23 -15.30
CA LEU A 1037 -15.34 17.73 -15.18
C LEU A 1037 -14.32 16.61 -15.37
N THR A 1038 -14.50 15.48 -14.68
CA THR A 1038 -13.62 14.31 -14.82
C THR A 1038 -13.70 13.72 -16.23
N HIS A 1039 -14.89 13.59 -16.82
CA HIS A 1039 -15.05 13.04 -18.17
C HIS A 1039 -14.40 13.92 -19.24
N SER A 1040 -14.50 15.25 -19.12
CA SER A 1040 -14.02 16.15 -20.17
C SER A 1040 -12.61 16.69 -19.94
N LEU A 1041 -12.04 16.60 -18.74
CA LEU A 1041 -10.66 17.07 -18.44
C LEU A 1041 -9.71 15.97 -17.98
N GLY A 1042 -10.23 14.88 -17.41
CA GLY A 1042 -9.44 13.90 -16.65
C GLY A 1042 -8.69 12.85 -17.46
N GLY A 1043 -9.04 12.61 -18.73
CA GLY A 1043 -8.57 11.43 -19.48
C GLY A 1043 -8.74 11.50 -21.00
N GLU A 1044 -8.25 10.45 -21.65
CA GLU A 1044 -8.49 10.07 -23.06
C GLU A 1044 -9.52 8.92 -23.17
N GLY A 1045 -9.95 8.39 -22.03
CA GLY A 1045 -11.13 7.55 -21.87
C GLY A 1045 -11.89 7.92 -20.60
N TYR A 1046 -13.15 7.51 -20.51
CA TYR A 1046 -13.98 7.66 -19.32
C TYR A 1046 -14.51 6.30 -18.88
N LEU A 1047 -14.58 6.06 -17.57
CA LEU A 1047 -15.17 4.85 -16.99
C LEU A 1047 -16.24 5.19 -15.95
N ASN A 1048 -17.31 4.41 -15.95
CA ASN A 1048 -18.39 4.43 -14.97
C ASN A 1048 -18.71 3.00 -14.51
N PHE A 1049 -18.76 2.78 -13.20
CA PHE A 1049 -19.22 1.53 -12.63
C PHE A 1049 -20.75 1.45 -12.52
N GLU A 1050 -21.32 0.30 -12.90
CA GLU A 1050 -22.75 0.02 -13.00
C GLU A 1050 -23.53 0.47 -11.76
N GLY A 1051 -24.45 1.44 -11.94
CA GLY A 1051 -25.27 2.06 -10.90
C GLY A 1051 -24.86 3.51 -10.60
N ASN A 1052 -23.57 3.83 -10.68
CA ASN A 1052 -23.07 5.17 -10.36
C ASN A 1052 -23.55 6.21 -11.40
N GLU A 1053 -24.00 5.77 -12.58
CA GLU A 1053 -24.54 6.63 -13.62
C GLU A 1053 -25.73 7.46 -13.16
N PHE A 1054 -26.55 6.90 -12.28
CA PHE A 1054 -27.76 7.53 -11.75
C PHE A 1054 -27.67 7.84 -10.26
N GLY A 1055 -26.48 7.73 -9.66
CA GLY A 1055 -26.28 7.93 -8.23
C GLY A 1055 -27.02 6.88 -7.40
N HIS A 1056 -26.77 5.59 -7.69
CA HIS A 1056 -27.36 4.47 -6.96
C HIS A 1056 -27.23 4.63 -5.43
N PRO A 1057 -28.31 4.41 -4.66
CA PRO A 1057 -28.29 4.56 -3.20
C PRO A 1057 -27.52 3.41 -2.52
N GLU A 1058 -27.35 3.50 -1.20
CA GLU A 1058 -26.73 2.44 -0.39
C GLU A 1058 -25.26 2.16 -0.77
N TRP A 1059 -24.87 0.88 -0.75
CA TRP A 1059 -23.55 0.36 -1.07
C TRP A 1059 -23.69 -1.07 -1.61
N LEU A 1060 -22.60 -1.62 -2.14
CA LEU A 1060 -22.44 -2.99 -2.59
C LEU A 1060 -21.80 -3.83 -1.47
N ASP A 1061 -22.39 -4.97 -1.11
CA ASP A 1061 -21.78 -5.92 -0.20
C ASP A 1061 -22.13 -7.34 -0.63
N PHE A 1062 -21.10 -8.17 -0.75
CA PHE A 1062 -21.25 -9.55 -1.20
C PHE A 1062 -21.58 -10.49 -0.03
N PRO A 1063 -22.22 -11.65 -0.29
CA PRO A 1063 -22.46 -12.66 0.73
C PRO A 1063 -21.17 -13.12 1.40
N ARG A 1064 -21.06 -12.90 2.71
CA ARG A 1064 -19.93 -13.31 3.54
C ARG A 1064 -20.36 -13.54 4.99
N ALA A 1065 -19.50 -14.16 5.79
CA ALA A 1065 -19.78 -14.41 7.21
C ALA A 1065 -20.20 -13.13 7.98
N GLY A 1066 -19.56 -11.99 7.68
CA GLY A 1066 -19.85 -10.71 8.35
C GLY A 1066 -21.21 -10.08 8.07
N ASN A 1067 -21.99 -10.60 7.09
CA ASN A 1067 -23.35 -10.15 6.81
C ASN A 1067 -24.35 -11.32 6.74
N ASN A 1068 -24.01 -12.46 7.37
CA ASN A 1068 -24.81 -13.69 7.35
C ASN A 1068 -25.09 -14.23 5.94
N ASN A 1069 -24.10 -14.14 5.04
CA ASN A 1069 -24.20 -14.54 3.63
C ASN A 1069 -25.39 -13.87 2.91
N SER A 1070 -25.63 -12.60 3.22
CA SER A 1070 -26.74 -11.84 2.64
C SER A 1070 -26.42 -11.42 1.21
N PHE A 1071 -27.38 -11.64 0.31
CA PHE A 1071 -27.38 -11.09 -1.05
C PHE A 1071 -28.12 -9.75 -1.14
N HIS A 1072 -28.61 -9.20 -0.03
CA HIS A 1072 -29.46 -8.00 -0.05
C HIS A 1072 -28.78 -6.79 -0.70
N TYR A 1073 -27.46 -6.64 -0.55
CA TYR A 1073 -26.69 -5.55 -1.14
C TYR A 1073 -25.90 -5.99 -2.39
N ALA A 1074 -25.90 -7.27 -2.74
CA ALA A 1074 -25.26 -7.83 -3.93
C ALA A 1074 -26.19 -7.71 -5.16
N ARG A 1075 -26.69 -6.50 -5.42
CA ARG A 1075 -27.72 -6.21 -6.44
C ARG A 1075 -27.63 -4.79 -6.98
N ARG A 1076 -28.42 -4.50 -8.02
CA ARG A 1076 -28.59 -3.15 -8.60
C ARG A 1076 -30.06 -2.76 -8.68
N GLN A 1077 -30.43 -1.66 -8.03
CA GLN A 1077 -31.82 -1.20 -7.86
C GLN A 1077 -32.34 -0.47 -9.10
N TRP A 1078 -32.45 -1.14 -10.25
CA TRP A 1078 -32.94 -0.53 -11.51
C TRP A 1078 -34.31 0.13 -11.40
N ASN A 1079 -35.15 -0.36 -10.47
CA ASN A 1079 -36.44 0.23 -10.17
C ASN A 1079 -36.35 1.71 -9.75
N VAL A 1080 -35.25 2.16 -9.13
CA VAL A 1080 -35.17 3.56 -8.66
C VAL A 1080 -34.94 4.55 -9.79
N VAL A 1081 -34.27 4.13 -10.87
CA VAL A 1081 -34.03 4.97 -12.05
C VAL A 1081 -35.18 4.91 -13.05
N ASP A 1082 -35.89 3.77 -13.11
CA ASP A 1082 -37.03 3.59 -13.99
C ASP A 1082 -38.31 4.31 -13.50
N ASP A 1083 -38.42 4.54 -12.18
CA ASP A 1083 -39.57 5.22 -11.58
C ASP A 1083 -39.59 6.73 -11.90
N GLN A 1084 -40.65 7.16 -12.58
CA GLN A 1084 -40.87 8.55 -13.00
C GLN A 1084 -41.27 9.49 -11.84
N LEU A 1085 -41.37 8.99 -10.61
CA LEU A 1085 -41.57 9.81 -9.43
C LEU A 1085 -40.28 10.03 -8.64
N LEU A 1086 -39.16 9.44 -9.06
CA LEU A 1086 -37.88 9.55 -8.37
C LEU A 1086 -36.86 10.38 -9.17
N ARG A 1087 -35.94 11.00 -8.45
CA ARG A 1087 -34.94 11.96 -8.94
C ARG A 1087 -33.71 11.30 -9.57
N TYR A 1088 -33.50 9.99 -9.40
CA TYR A 1088 -32.38 9.26 -10.00
C TYR A 1088 -32.36 9.36 -11.53
N ARG A 1089 -33.55 9.42 -12.16
CA ARG A 1089 -33.70 9.62 -13.61
C ARG A 1089 -33.01 10.89 -14.13
N TYR A 1090 -32.86 11.92 -13.30
CA TYR A 1090 -32.22 13.18 -13.69
C TYR A 1090 -30.71 13.01 -13.85
N LEU A 1091 -30.08 12.26 -12.94
CA LEU A 1091 -28.67 11.91 -13.03
C LEU A 1091 -28.41 10.99 -14.23
N ASN A 1092 -29.27 9.99 -14.41
CA ASN A 1092 -29.22 9.08 -15.56
C ASN A 1092 -29.35 9.82 -16.91
N ALA A 1093 -30.30 10.75 -17.01
CA ALA A 1093 -30.51 11.54 -18.21
C ALA A 1093 -29.31 12.44 -18.52
N PHE A 1094 -28.70 13.03 -17.49
CA PHE A 1094 -27.49 13.84 -17.66
C PHE A 1094 -26.30 13.00 -18.11
N ASP A 1095 -26.11 11.81 -17.54
CA ASP A 1095 -25.05 10.89 -17.97
C ASP A 1095 -25.18 10.50 -19.45
N GLY A 1096 -26.40 10.13 -19.86
CA GLY A 1096 -26.70 9.88 -21.27
C GLY A 1096 -26.37 11.09 -22.17
N ALA A 1097 -26.82 12.28 -21.79
CA ALA A 1097 -26.55 13.50 -22.56
C ALA A 1097 -25.04 13.82 -22.64
N MET A 1098 -24.29 13.62 -21.55
CA MET A 1098 -22.84 13.80 -21.48
C MET A 1098 -22.11 12.86 -22.45
N ASN A 1099 -22.42 11.55 -22.41
CA ASN A 1099 -21.79 10.55 -23.27
C ASN A 1099 -22.12 10.75 -24.77
N HIS A 1100 -23.38 11.06 -25.09
CA HIS A 1100 -23.77 11.34 -26.49
C HIS A 1100 -23.11 12.61 -27.02
N LEU A 1101 -22.97 13.64 -26.19
CA LEU A 1101 -22.25 14.85 -26.58
C LEU A 1101 -20.74 14.58 -26.73
N ALA A 1102 -20.16 13.77 -25.84
CA ALA A 1102 -18.77 13.33 -25.94
C ALA A 1102 -18.51 12.63 -27.29
N GLY A 1103 -19.37 11.67 -27.66
CA GLY A 1103 -19.26 10.97 -28.93
C GLY A 1103 -19.49 11.86 -30.16
N LYS A 1104 -20.30 12.92 -30.01
CA LYS A 1104 -20.54 13.89 -31.09
C LYS A 1104 -19.35 14.83 -31.32
N HIS A 1105 -18.69 15.27 -30.25
CA HIS A 1105 -17.63 16.29 -30.30
C HIS A 1105 -16.21 15.73 -30.15
N GLY A 1106 -16.06 14.46 -29.78
CA GLY A 1106 -14.78 13.76 -29.73
C GLY A 1106 -13.79 14.30 -28.70
N TRP A 1107 -14.24 14.88 -27.58
CA TRP A 1107 -13.30 15.53 -26.65
C TRP A 1107 -12.36 14.56 -25.93
N LEU A 1108 -12.72 13.27 -25.80
CA LEU A 1108 -11.82 12.26 -25.24
C LEU A 1108 -10.67 11.93 -26.21
N GLU A 1109 -10.87 12.08 -27.53
CA GLU A 1109 -9.81 11.90 -28.55
C GLU A 1109 -8.86 13.09 -28.62
N ALA A 1110 -9.31 14.24 -28.11
CA ALA A 1110 -8.63 15.50 -28.29
C ALA A 1110 -7.41 15.64 -27.36
N PRO A 1111 -6.24 16.04 -27.88
CA PRO A 1111 -4.98 16.09 -27.12
C PRO A 1111 -4.97 17.18 -26.03
N GLN A 1112 -4.10 17.03 -25.03
CA GLN A 1112 -4.11 17.89 -23.84
C GLN A 1112 -3.39 19.24 -24.03
N VAL A 1113 -2.11 19.33 -24.44
CA VAL A 1113 -1.38 20.63 -24.57
C VAL A 1113 -0.23 20.58 -25.59
N SER A 1114 0.04 21.71 -26.27
CA SER A 1114 1.24 22.04 -27.04
C SER A 1114 2.37 22.67 -26.18
N SER A 1115 3.45 21.92 -25.91
CA SER A 1115 4.78 22.51 -25.65
C SER A 1115 5.90 21.48 -25.77
N PHE A 1116 6.20 21.04 -26.99
CA PHE A 1116 7.53 20.92 -27.61
C PHE A 1116 7.35 20.25 -28.98
N SER A 1117 8.18 20.65 -29.95
CA SER A 1117 8.10 20.28 -31.35
C SER A 1117 8.03 18.78 -31.61
N SER A 1118 7.18 18.40 -32.57
CA SER A 1118 7.01 17.07 -33.16
C SER A 1118 8.32 16.28 -33.30
N ALA A 1119 8.32 15.09 -32.70
CA ALA A 1119 9.34 14.07 -32.81
C ALA A 1119 9.22 13.21 -34.09
N ASP A 1120 8.58 13.69 -35.15
CA ASP A 1120 8.48 12.97 -36.42
C ASP A 1120 8.83 13.90 -37.59
N PRO A 1121 9.97 13.72 -38.27
CA PRO A 1121 10.33 14.50 -39.45
C PRO A 1121 9.55 14.10 -40.72
N ASP A 1122 8.79 12.99 -40.70
CA ASP A 1122 8.12 12.44 -41.89
C ASP A 1122 6.58 12.36 -41.78
N ALA A 1123 5.97 12.63 -40.62
CA ALA A 1123 4.52 12.79 -40.50
C ALA A 1123 4.02 14.07 -41.17
N LYS A 1124 3.60 13.96 -42.43
CA LYS A 1124 2.82 14.99 -43.17
C LYS A 1124 1.37 15.09 -42.66
N THR A 1125 1.17 15.27 -41.36
CA THR A 1125 -0.13 15.64 -40.79
C THR A 1125 -0.04 17.08 -40.30
N ASP A 1126 -0.86 17.95 -40.90
CA ASP A 1126 -0.99 19.35 -40.46
C ASP A 1126 -1.18 19.41 -38.93
N PRO A 1127 -0.49 20.31 -38.21
CA PRO A 1127 -0.70 20.46 -36.78
C PRO A 1127 -2.18 20.77 -36.54
N LEU A 1128 -2.83 19.96 -35.69
CA LEU A 1128 -4.22 20.20 -35.27
C LEU A 1128 -4.36 21.65 -34.77
N PRO A 1129 -5.46 22.37 -35.12
CA PRO A 1129 -5.66 23.74 -34.66
C PRO A 1129 -5.58 23.84 -33.12
N SER A 1130 -5.01 24.92 -32.59
CA SER A 1130 -4.90 25.16 -31.13
C SER A 1130 -6.25 25.10 -30.40
N SER A 1131 -7.36 25.29 -31.12
CA SER A 1131 -8.73 25.17 -30.62
C SER A 1131 -9.16 23.74 -30.27
N HIS A 1132 -8.41 22.71 -30.67
CA HIS A 1132 -8.77 21.31 -30.39
C HIS A 1132 -8.14 20.77 -29.10
N GLN A 1133 -7.18 21.47 -28.49
CA GLN A 1133 -6.47 20.99 -27.30
C GLN A 1133 -7.15 21.41 -25.99
N ALA A 1134 -6.92 20.66 -24.89
CA ALA A 1134 -7.42 21.00 -23.55
C ALA A 1134 -6.63 22.17 -22.93
N TYR A 1135 -7.15 23.40 -23.01
CA TYR A 1135 -6.49 24.59 -22.44
C TYR A 1135 -7.26 25.15 -21.26
N VAL A 1136 -6.72 25.04 -20.05
CA VAL A 1136 -7.33 25.64 -18.84
C VAL A 1136 -6.98 27.12 -18.75
N SER A 1137 -7.94 27.98 -19.10
CA SER A 1137 -7.77 29.44 -19.05
C SER A 1137 -8.04 30.02 -17.67
N LEU A 1138 -8.88 29.39 -16.84
CA LEU A 1138 -9.20 29.90 -15.51
C LEU A 1138 -9.37 28.78 -14.48
N LYS A 1139 -8.82 29.03 -13.29
CA LYS A 1139 -9.00 28.26 -12.05
C LYS A 1139 -9.07 29.25 -10.88
N HIS A 1140 -10.21 29.90 -10.73
CA HIS A 1140 -10.37 31.03 -9.83
C HIS A 1140 -10.78 30.58 -8.44
N GLU A 1141 -9.87 30.65 -7.46
CA GLU A 1141 -10.11 30.13 -6.10
C GLU A 1141 -11.23 30.85 -5.35
N SER A 1142 -11.29 32.19 -5.41
CA SER A 1142 -12.33 32.93 -4.65
C SER A 1142 -13.71 32.75 -5.27
N ASP A 1143 -13.83 32.95 -6.59
CA ASP A 1143 -15.09 32.76 -7.30
C ASP A 1143 -15.53 31.30 -7.44
N LYS A 1144 -14.62 30.35 -7.17
CA LYS A 1144 -14.81 28.92 -7.39
C LYS A 1144 -15.22 28.60 -8.85
N VAL A 1145 -14.58 29.24 -9.82
CA VAL A 1145 -14.84 29.04 -11.26
C VAL A 1145 -13.67 28.36 -11.97
N ILE A 1146 -13.98 27.31 -12.75
CA ILE A 1146 -13.03 26.66 -13.68
C ILE A 1146 -13.50 26.93 -15.12
N VAL A 1147 -12.57 27.35 -15.98
CA VAL A 1147 -12.79 27.51 -17.43
C VAL A 1147 -11.69 26.79 -18.19
N TYR A 1148 -12.09 25.99 -19.19
CA TYR A 1148 -11.15 25.46 -20.17
C TYR A 1148 -11.81 25.25 -21.53
N GLU A 1149 -11.00 25.21 -22.58
CA GLU A 1149 -11.41 24.78 -23.92
C GLU A 1149 -10.93 23.34 -24.17
N ARG A 1150 -11.70 22.49 -24.85
CA ARG A 1150 -11.25 21.18 -25.35
C ARG A 1150 -12.11 20.77 -26.55
N ALA A 1151 -11.48 20.27 -27.62
CA ALA A 1151 -12.18 19.89 -28.86
C ALA A 1151 -13.12 20.98 -29.44
N GLY A 1152 -12.70 22.24 -29.37
CA GLY A 1152 -13.48 23.38 -29.83
C GLY A 1152 -14.67 23.76 -28.95
N LEU A 1153 -14.89 23.07 -27.83
CA LEU A 1153 -15.91 23.40 -26.84
C LEU A 1153 -15.34 24.25 -25.70
N LEU A 1154 -16.20 25.06 -25.08
CA LEU A 1154 -15.87 25.90 -23.93
C LEU A 1154 -16.55 25.38 -22.66
N PHE A 1155 -15.76 24.81 -21.75
CA PHE A 1155 -16.27 24.31 -20.49
C PHE A 1155 -16.18 25.39 -19.41
N VAL A 1156 -17.29 25.64 -18.71
CA VAL A 1156 -17.37 26.62 -17.62
C VAL A 1156 -18.10 26.04 -16.40
N PHE A 1157 -17.36 25.78 -15.32
CA PHE A 1157 -17.87 25.26 -14.06
C PHE A 1157 -17.90 26.36 -13.00
N ASN A 1158 -19.04 26.57 -12.35
CA ASN A 1158 -19.13 27.36 -11.11
C ASN A 1158 -19.40 26.44 -9.92
N PHE A 1159 -18.36 26.15 -9.14
CA PHE A 1159 -18.41 25.37 -7.91
C PHE A 1159 -18.75 26.20 -6.66
N HIS A 1160 -19.03 27.50 -6.79
CA HIS A 1160 -19.36 28.32 -5.63
C HIS A 1160 -20.67 27.83 -4.99
N PRO A 1161 -20.70 27.61 -3.66
CA PRO A 1161 -21.88 27.04 -3.00
C PRO A 1161 -23.08 27.99 -2.88
N THR A 1162 -22.91 29.29 -3.21
CA THR A 1162 -23.98 30.31 -3.09
C THR A 1162 -23.95 31.39 -4.17
N ASN A 1163 -22.78 31.78 -4.69
CA ASN A 1163 -22.70 32.93 -5.59
C ASN A 1163 -22.99 32.57 -7.04
N SER A 1164 -23.80 33.43 -7.64
CA SER A 1164 -24.14 33.44 -9.06
C SER A 1164 -23.56 34.72 -9.67
N TYR A 1165 -22.93 34.60 -10.84
CA TYR A 1165 -22.22 35.66 -11.54
C TYR A 1165 -22.95 36.03 -12.83
N THR A 1166 -23.32 37.30 -12.96
CA THR A 1166 -23.82 37.87 -14.22
C THR A 1166 -22.67 38.54 -14.96
N ASP A 1167 -22.63 38.38 -16.29
CA ASP A 1167 -21.64 39.02 -17.17
C ASP A 1167 -20.17 38.64 -16.90
N TYR A 1168 -19.94 37.43 -16.38
CA TYR A 1168 -18.62 36.89 -16.06
C TYR A 1168 -17.76 36.74 -17.33
N ARG A 1169 -16.57 37.33 -17.34
CA ARG A 1169 -15.69 37.28 -18.52
C ARG A 1169 -14.96 35.94 -18.61
N VAL A 1170 -15.11 35.29 -19.74
CA VAL A 1170 -14.52 33.99 -20.06
C VAL A 1170 -13.63 34.14 -21.28
N GLY A 1171 -12.34 33.83 -21.16
CA GLY A 1171 -11.39 33.90 -22.27
C GLY A 1171 -11.59 32.73 -23.24
N VAL A 1172 -11.54 33.01 -24.54
CA VAL A 1172 -11.69 32.04 -25.64
C VAL A 1172 -10.70 32.35 -26.77
N GLU A 1173 -10.23 31.32 -27.47
CA GLU A 1173 -9.23 31.50 -28.52
C GLU A 1173 -9.84 32.01 -29.82
N GLU A 1174 -10.90 31.36 -30.26
CA GLU A 1174 -11.52 31.62 -31.55
C GLU A 1174 -12.60 32.71 -31.42
N PRO A 1175 -12.55 33.78 -32.23
CA PRO A 1175 -13.62 34.76 -32.25
C PRO A 1175 -14.86 34.16 -32.92
N GLY A 1176 -16.04 34.57 -32.48
CA GLY A 1176 -17.27 34.21 -33.13
C GLY A 1176 -18.47 34.27 -32.21
N LYS A 1177 -19.36 33.30 -32.42
CA LYS A 1177 -20.64 33.19 -31.75
C LYS A 1177 -20.73 31.80 -31.13
N TYR A 1178 -20.83 31.79 -29.81
CA TYR A 1178 -20.97 30.58 -29.00
C TYR A 1178 -22.44 30.39 -28.63
N ALA A 1179 -22.84 29.13 -28.47
CA ALA A 1179 -24.19 28.78 -28.03
C ALA A 1179 -24.17 27.54 -27.14
N VAL A 1180 -24.98 27.53 -26.08
CA VAL A 1180 -25.07 26.39 -25.14
C VAL A 1180 -25.43 25.12 -25.87
N VAL A 1181 -24.54 24.14 -25.84
CA VAL A 1181 -24.81 22.78 -26.35
C VAL A 1181 -25.27 21.80 -25.27
N LEU A 1182 -24.92 22.05 -24.00
CA LEU A 1182 -25.35 21.31 -22.83
C LEU A 1182 -25.28 22.22 -21.60
N THR A 1183 -26.33 22.23 -20.78
CA THR A 1183 -26.27 22.83 -19.43
C THR A 1183 -26.73 21.80 -18.41
N SER A 1184 -26.01 21.68 -17.30
CA SER A 1184 -26.39 20.77 -16.21
C SER A 1184 -27.65 21.24 -15.49
N ASP A 1185 -28.11 22.46 -15.76
CA ASP A 1185 -29.19 23.11 -15.02
C ASP A 1185 -30.57 23.02 -15.70
N GLU A 1186 -30.69 22.28 -16.81
CA GLU A 1186 -32.00 21.98 -17.38
C GLU A 1186 -32.85 21.16 -16.39
N LYS A 1187 -34.17 21.41 -16.36
CA LYS A 1187 -35.11 20.64 -15.53
C LYS A 1187 -35.10 19.15 -15.83
N ARG A 1188 -34.82 18.76 -17.09
CA ARG A 1188 -34.65 17.34 -17.46
C ARG A 1188 -33.48 16.65 -16.75
N PHE A 1189 -32.59 17.43 -16.15
CA PHE A 1189 -31.47 16.97 -15.33
C PHE A 1189 -31.64 17.36 -13.86
N GLY A 1190 -32.84 17.76 -13.43
CA GLY A 1190 -33.11 18.18 -12.05
C GLY A 1190 -32.52 19.53 -11.67
N GLY A 1191 -32.20 20.37 -12.66
CA GLY A 1191 -31.83 21.77 -12.45
C GLY A 1191 -33.02 22.73 -12.46
N PHE A 1192 -32.74 24.03 -12.48
CA PHE A 1192 -33.73 25.10 -12.28
C PHE A 1192 -34.14 25.85 -13.56
N ASP A 1193 -33.63 25.45 -14.74
CA ASP A 1193 -33.79 26.16 -16.03
C ASP A 1193 -33.35 27.63 -15.95
N ASN A 1194 -32.29 27.86 -15.19
CA ASN A 1194 -31.65 29.15 -15.08
C ASN A 1194 -30.74 29.37 -16.32
N VAL A 1195 -30.30 28.40 -17.12
CA VAL A 1195 -29.69 28.69 -18.44
C VAL A 1195 -30.51 28.12 -19.60
N SER A 1196 -30.68 28.93 -20.65
CA SER A 1196 -31.41 28.53 -21.86
C SER A 1196 -30.47 27.91 -22.90
N LEU A 1197 -30.81 26.73 -23.40
CA LEU A 1197 -30.18 26.14 -24.58
C LEU A 1197 -30.27 27.08 -25.79
N GLY A 1198 -29.19 27.14 -26.58
CA GLY A 1198 -29.15 27.96 -27.80
C GLY A 1198 -29.06 29.48 -27.57
N GLY A 1199 -28.86 29.95 -26.34
CA GLY A 1199 -28.53 31.36 -26.07
C GLY A 1199 -27.23 31.76 -26.82
N GLU A 1200 -27.16 32.99 -27.32
CA GLU A 1200 -26.06 33.44 -28.21
C GLU A 1200 -25.05 34.35 -27.50
N TYR A 1201 -23.77 34.00 -27.61
CA TYR A 1201 -22.68 34.63 -26.85
C TYR A 1201 -21.62 35.11 -27.82
N LEU A 1202 -21.50 36.43 -27.93
CA LEU A 1202 -20.60 37.08 -28.87
C LEU A 1202 -19.25 37.33 -28.21
N THR A 1203 -18.18 37.02 -28.93
CA THR A 1203 -16.81 37.31 -28.49
C THR A 1203 -16.42 38.76 -28.75
N THR A 1204 -15.64 39.34 -27.85
CA THR A 1204 -14.94 40.61 -28.00
C THR A 1204 -13.45 40.35 -28.26
N PRO A 1205 -12.82 40.98 -29.28
CA PRO A 1205 -11.41 40.80 -29.61
C PRO A 1205 -10.51 41.56 -28.64
N MET A 1206 -10.35 41.00 -27.45
CA MET A 1206 -9.51 41.53 -26.38
C MET A 1206 -8.97 40.35 -25.56
N GLU A 1207 -7.68 40.42 -25.24
CA GLU A 1207 -7.02 39.38 -24.49
C GLU A 1207 -7.60 39.26 -23.07
N TRP A 1208 -7.89 38.03 -22.65
CA TRP A 1208 -8.35 37.72 -21.30
C TRP A 1208 -7.90 36.32 -20.91
N ASN A 1209 -7.25 36.18 -19.75
CA ASN A 1209 -6.73 34.90 -19.24
C ASN A 1209 -5.91 34.11 -20.28
N ASN A 1210 -4.97 34.79 -20.96
CA ASN A 1210 -4.09 34.24 -22.01
C ASN A 1210 -4.82 33.69 -23.25
N ARG A 1211 -6.06 34.13 -23.50
CA ARG A 1211 -6.80 33.84 -24.74
C ARG A 1211 -7.02 35.13 -25.53
N LYS A 1212 -7.06 35.03 -26.86
CA LYS A 1212 -7.13 36.20 -27.76
C LYS A 1212 -8.43 36.99 -27.67
N ASN A 1213 -9.52 36.37 -27.22
CA ASN A 1213 -10.84 36.95 -27.14
C ASN A 1213 -11.47 36.67 -25.77
N PHE A 1214 -12.57 37.36 -25.44
CA PHE A 1214 -13.43 36.98 -24.32
C PHE A 1214 -14.92 37.05 -24.70
N LEU A 1215 -15.75 36.28 -24.02
CA LEU A 1215 -17.22 36.44 -24.01
C LEU A 1215 -17.72 36.65 -22.58
N GLN A 1216 -18.94 37.14 -22.41
CA GLN A 1216 -19.56 37.33 -21.10
C GLN A 1216 -20.65 36.30 -20.86
N ALA A 1217 -20.46 35.46 -19.84
CA ALA A 1217 -21.34 34.37 -19.47
C ALA A 1217 -22.12 34.69 -18.18
N SER A 1218 -23.35 34.16 -18.06
CA SER A 1218 -24.03 34.09 -16.75
C SER A 1218 -23.80 32.71 -16.15
N LEU A 1219 -23.34 32.65 -14.90
CA LEU A 1219 -22.99 31.45 -14.15
C LEU A 1219 -23.79 31.43 -12.84
N CYS A 1220 -24.39 30.33 -12.43
CA CYS A 1220 -25.13 30.22 -11.16
C CYS A 1220 -24.53 29.16 -10.29
N SER A 1221 -24.80 29.37 -9.01
CA SER A 1221 -24.49 28.47 -7.93
C SER A 1221 -25.32 27.19 -7.96
N CYS A 1222 -24.80 26.16 -7.31
CA CYS A 1222 -25.43 24.87 -7.09
C CYS A 1222 -26.69 24.90 -6.18
N LYS A 1223 -27.10 26.05 -5.62
CA LYS A 1223 -28.13 26.15 -4.56
C LYS A 1223 -29.40 26.94 -4.88
N ASP A 1224 -29.59 27.50 -6.08
CA ASP A 1224 -30.66 28.48 -6.33
C ASP A 1224 -32.10 27.86 -6.32
N LEU A 1225 -32.62 27.60 -5.12
CA LEU A 1225 -34.04 27.43 -4.78
C LEU A 1225 -34.73 28.82 -4.75
N PRO A 1226 -35.97 28.95 -5.26
CA PRO A 1226 -36.57 30.25 -5.48
C PRO A 1226 -37.10 30.85 -4.18
N CYS A 1227 -36.38 31.80 -3.57
CA CYS A 1227 -36.98 32.70 -2.59
C CYS A 1227 -36.45 34.15 -2.70
N SER A 1228 -37.24 34.96 -3.41
CA SER A 1228 -37.29 36.44 -3.42
C SER A 1228 -36.14 37.25 -4.09
N ARG A 1229 -36.51 37.79 -5.26
CA ARG A 1229 -36.07 39.03 -5.95
C ARG A 1229 -34.60 39.20 -6.39
N LYS A 1230 -34.47 39.00 -7.71
CA LYS A 1230 -33.58 39.58 -8.73
C LYS A 1230 -32.17 38.96 -8.87
N SER A 1231 -32.00 38.36 -10.06
CA SER A 1231 -30.81 37.88 -10.82
C SER A 1231 -30.11 36.57 -10.40
N ARG A 1232 -29.71 35.61 -11.25
CA ARG A 1232 -30.15 35.02 -12.57
C ARG A 1232 -28.99 34.13 -13.15
N LEU A 1233 -29.28 32.85 -13.47
CA LEU A 1233 -28.73 31.91 -14.52
C LEU A 1233 -27.45 30.99 -14.35
N SER A 1234 -27.56 29.63 -14.40
CA SER A 1234 -26.53 28.52 -14.21
C SER A 1234 -25.86 27.82 -15.41
N ASN A 1235 -24.52 27.85 -15.47
CA ASN A 1235 -23.49 26.95 -16.08
C ASN A 1235 -23.65 26.26 -17.47
N PHE A 1236 -22.57 26.40 -18.28
CA PHE A 1236 -22.10 25.78 -19.56
C PHE A 1236 -22.46 26.38 -20.94
N TRP A 1237 -21.45 26.40 -21.86
CA TRP A 1237 -21.41 27.01 -23.20
C TRP A 1237 -20.99 26.02 -24.29
#